data_AF-A0A831JUS2-F1
#
_entry.id   AF-A0A831JUS2-F1
#
_cell.length_a   1.000
_cell.length_b   1.000
_cell.length_c   1.000
_cell.angle_alpha   90.00
_cell.angle_beta   90.00
_cell.angle_gamma   90.00
#
_symmetry.space_group_name_H-M   'P 1'
#
loop_
_entity.id
_entity.type
_entity.pdbx_description
1 polymer ?
#
loop_
_entity_poly.entity_id
_entity_poly.type
_entity_poly.pdbx_seq_one_letter_code
_entity_poly.pdbx_strand_id
1 'polypeptide(L)'
;IAKVKVKKSGQSTEAVYQAKVFTAESRHIYTLTLDVDAGSATMTVSFSEDVAGEEVRFDVSDTALNAPAPYFKANGFTDNVPLEPIEGAEQKEQVTAYVNAVAGIQSCRLTTTSDFLSEKGWPATPVDLVDSGEYASILTEMGLKTKGLEGNRAQMAQVDFTTLIANLPTGGTHEFKLEATDIYGKVSETPLVLTVTPQGCEFSVAASTVEAPFYGNTCQVNVSFKDGNPANVHFQLAEGKQDLEFVRAEELPSEEGLKVYTVYLKAPETVKFINPFKVSASYLSYIKETGELPVSMGILVDNPGDVWAKKAVFHVYNETALADIKLQKQQGGSWMDVTTEVNGSYGLTAKGLESGSSVKLRAVKGKEYSNSVDIVTEEELQIPNSDFEQWSVQEVWYQTIFMSGGEHIYSYYLSGGSSEDKWWSTFNDMTTQQQSGVASWYYCAYPGTMPTNASEMHTATWHWNNHGGTSLSTGAYEGNVAAEIATVGYGANNWSAISHNTKYRQAGYLYLGTFNRDTQEKNMTHTFTSRPDVVQFYYKFYSYNGETTKAYAKLYDANRNVIGEGELKITQAVDTYTLGVINISYPQKEKASYMELVFMSTDATSPGTKDIQGSKGALNAGYGDSRHVGSILTVDDVKLIYE
;
A
#
# COMPACT_ATOMS: atom_id res chain seq x y z
N ILE A 1 -84.75 -3.01 26.78
CA ILE A 1 -85.66 -4.18 26.58
C ILE A 1 -87.02 -3.65 26.16
N ALA A 2 -87.52 -4.04 24.99
CA ALA A 2 -88.90 -3.76 24.55
C ALA A 2 -89.84 -4.90 24.94
N LYS A 3 -90.93 -4.56 25.64
CA LYS A 3 -91.99 -5.49 26.03
C LYS A 3 -93.33 -4.96 25.52
N VAL A 4 -94.19 -5.85 25.07
CA VAL A 4 -95.52 -5.53 24.55
C VAL A 4 -96.56 -6.15 25.47
N LYS A 5 -97.53 -5.34 25.92
CA LYS A 5 -98.67 -5.84 26.69
C LYS A 5 -99.85 -6.03 25.76
N VAL A 6 -100.49 -7.19 25.84
CA VAL A 6 -101.65 -7.54 25.03
C VAL A 6 -102.80 -7.91 25.94
N LYS A 7 -104.00 -7.38 25.64
CA LYS A 7 -105.24 -7.65 26.36
C LYS A 7 -106.34 -7.98 25.36
N LYS A 8 -107.06 -9.09 25.59
CA LYS A 8 -108.26 -9.41 24.80
C LYS A 8 -109.45 -8.61 25.32
N SER A 9 -110.19 -7.97 24.41
CA SER A 9 -111.39 -7.20 24.79
C SER A 9 -112.38 -8.06 25.57
N GLY A 10 -112.82 -7.57 26.74
CA GLY A 10 -113.75 -8.27 27.65
C GLY A 10 -113.10 -9.10 28.79
N GLN A 11 -111.78 -9.30 28.80
CA GLN A 11 -111.07 -9.93 29.94
C GLN A 11 -110.43 -8.90 30.88
N SER A 12 -110.32 -9.21 32.17
CA SER A 12 -109.73 -8.32 33.18
C SER A 12 -108.21 -8.37 33.27
N THR A 13 -107.57 -9.40 32.71
CA THR A 13 -106.12 -9.66 32.82
C THR A 13 -105.37 -9.39 31.51
N GLU A 14 -104.15 -8.83 31.61
CA GLU A 14 -103.23 -8.58 30.49
C GLU A 14 -102.10 -9.61 30.48
N ALA A 15 -101.60 -9.98 29.29
CA ALA A 15 -100.39 -10.76 29.12
C ALA A 15 -99.25 -9.88 28.61
N VAL A 16 -98.03 -10.05 29.15
CA VAL A 16 -96.85 -9.28 28.74
C VAL A 16 -95.87 -10.19 28.01
N TYR A 17 -95.53 -9.82 26.78
CA TYR A 17 -94.56 -10.52 25.95
C TYR A 17 -93.29 -9.68 25.83
N GLN A 18 -92.13 -10.32 25.94
CA GLN A 18 -90.87 -9.66 25.63
C GLN A 18 -90.66 -9.72 24.11
N ALA A 19 -90.68 -8.58 23.45
CA ALA A 19 -90.51 -8.50 22.00
C ALA A 19 -89.03 -8.60 21.61
N LYS A 20 -88.16 -7.78 22.23
CA LYS A 20 -86.70 -7.79 21.94
C LYS A 20 -85.89 -7.18 23.09
N VAL A 21 -84.66 -7.63 23.28
CA VAL A 21 -83.65 -6.94 24.10
C VAL A 21 -82.66 -6.27 23.16
N PHE A 22 -82.38 -4.99 23.37
CA PHE A 22 -81.39 -4.22 22.59
C PHE A 22 -80.77 -3.12 23.48
N THR A 23 -79.59 -2.66 23.08
CA THR A 23 -78.84 -1.53 23.67
C THR A 23 -79.16 -0.27 22.84
N ALA A 24 -79.52 0.83 23.50
CA ALA A 24 -79.81 2.09 22.80
C ALA A 24 -78.53 2.89 22.59
N GLU A 25 -78.25 3.25 21.34
CA GLU A 25 -77.11 4.06 20.92
C GLU A 25 -77.58 5.49 20.56
N SER A 26 -76.70 6.48 20.75
CA SER A 26 -77.06 7.88 20.48
C SER A 26 -77.19 8.12 18.96
N ARG A 27 -78.16 8.95 18.54
CA ARG A 27 -78.44 9.34 17.13
C ARG A 27 -79.00 8.23 16.21
N HIS A 28 -79.55 7.16 16.79
CA HIS A 28 -80.36 6.17 16.07
C HIS A 28 -81.85 6.34 16.37
N ILE A 29 -82.70 6.16 15.37
CA ILE A 29 -84.16 6.04 15.56
C ILE A 29 -84.51 4.55 15.60
N TYR A 30 -85.17 4.13 16.69
CA TYR A 30 -85.65 2.76 16.88
C TYR A 30 -87.16 2.71 16.71
N THR A 31 -87.63 2.04 15.66
CA THR A 31 -89.07 1.91 15.39
C THR A 31 -89.53 0.49 15.68
N LEU A 32 -90.55 0.37 16.54
CA LEU A 32 -91.22 -0.88 16.84
C LEU A 32 -92.61 -0.87 16.19
N THR A 33 -92.87 -1.84 15.33
CA THR A 33 -94.16 -1.97 14.63
C THR A 33 -94.91 -3.18 15.15
N LEU A 34 -96.18 -2.98 15.46
CA LEU A 34 -97.10 -3.99 15.98
C LEU A 34 -98.21 -4.21 14.97
N ASP A 35 -98.31 -5.43 14.46
CA ASP A 35 -99.35 -5.81 13.51
C ASP A 35 -100.13 -7.01 14.05
N VAL A 36 -101.46 -6.92 14.02
CA VAL A 36 -102.37 -7.94 14.56
C VAL A 36 -103.23 -8.46 13.43
N ASP A 37 -103.02 -9.72 13.06
CA ASP A 37 -103.86 -10.40 12.07
C ASP A 37 -105.07 -11.03 12.75
N ALA A 38 -106.23 -10.40 12.55
CA ALA A 38 -107.50 -10.85 13.12
C ALA A 38 -108.00 -12.19 12.53
N GLY A 39 -107.51 -12.60 11.35
CA GLY A 39 -107.90 -13.85 10.67
C GLY A 39 -107.14 -15.08 11.17
N SER A 40 -105.93 -14.91 11.69
CA SER A 40 -105.06 -16.01 12.17
C SER A 40 -104.83 -16.00 13.69
N ALA A 41 -105.32 -14.98 14.40
CA ALA A 41 -105.13 -14.76 15.84
C ALA A 41 -103.65 -14.67 16.27
N THR A 42 -102.79 -14.12 15.41
CA THR A 42 -101.37 -13.87 15.71
C THR A 42 -101.02 -12.39 15.65
N MET A 43 -100.14 -11.94 16.56
CA MET A 43 -99.54 -10.60 16.52
C MET A 43 -98.05 -10.70 16.19
N THR A 44 -97.62 -9.96 15.17
CA THR A 44 -96.21 -9.89 14.75
C THR A 44 -95.58 -8.60 15.26
N VAL A 45 -94.35 -8.69 15.78
CA VAL A 45 -93.58 -7.54 16.24
C VAL A 45 -92.28 -7.45 15.44
N SER A 46 -92.10 -6.34 14.73
CA SER A 46 -90.92 -6.09 13.88
C SER A 46 -90.11 -4.91 14.41
N PHE A 47 -88.78 -4.96 14.28
CA PHE A 47 -87.85 -3.94 14.79
C PHE A 47 -86.84 -3.52 13.71
N SER A 48 -86.68 -2.21 13.49
CA SER A 48 -85.74 -1.60 12.53
C SER A 48 -84.86 -0.54 13.23
N GLU A 49 -83.61 -0.36 12.75
CA GLU A 49 -82.67 0.67 13.21
C GLU A 49 -82.15 1.50 12.03
N ASP A 50 -82.22 2.83 12.12
CA ASP A 50 -81.69 3.78 11.10
C ASP A 50 -80.91 4.93 11.78
N VAL A 51 -79.87 5.45 11.10
CA VAL A 51 -79.01 6.57 11.56
C VAL A 51 -79.56 7.91 11.07
N ALA A 52 -79.76 8.88 11.97
CA ALA A 52 -80.34 10.18 11.61
C ALA A 52 -79.27 11.30 11.42
N GLY A 53 -79.21 11.88 10.20
CA GLY A 53 -78.77 13.27 9.99
C GLY A 53 -77.57 13.58 9.08
N GLU A 54 -77.62 13.24 7.79
CA GLU A 54 -76.87 13.96 6.74
C GLU A 54 -77.88 14.66 5.79
N GLU A 55 -78.07 15.97 5.94
CA GLU A 55 -78.76 16.79 4.92
C GLU A 55 -77.71 17.34 3.94
N VAL A 56 -77.73 16.88 2.68
CA VAL A 56 -76.99 17.51 1.59
C VAL A 56 -77.88 18.60 0.98
N ARG A 57 -77.44 19.86 1.04
CA ARG A 57 -78.15 21.01 0.45
C ARG A 57 -77.45 21.45 -0.84
N PHE A 58 -78.19 21.46 -1.94
CA PHE A 58 -77.71 21.95 -3.23
C PHE A 58 -78.29 23.34 -3.51
N ASP A 59 -77.47 24.25 -4.03
CA ASP A 59 -77.93 25.54 -4.52
C ASP A 59 -78.67 25.33 -5.87
N VAL A 60 -79.96 25.69 -5.90
CA VAL A 60 -80.81 25.60 -7.10
C VAL A 60 -81.12 26.98 -7.68
N SER A 61 -80.32 28.00 -7.37
CA SER A 61 -80.42 29.31 -8.00
C SER A 61 -80.13 29.24 -9.51
N ASP A 62 -80.65 30.22 -10.26
CA ASP A 62 -80.36 30.33 -11.70
C ASP A 62 -78.85 30.40 -11.97
N THR A 63 -78.08 31.04 -11.09
CA THR A 63 -76.61 31.10 -11.19
C THR A 63 -75.98 29.70 -11.05
N ALA A 64 -76.41 28.93 -10.06
CA ALA A 64 -75.91 27.57 -9.82
C ALA A 64 -76.31 26.61 -10.95
N LEU A 65 -77.56 26.67 -11.43
CA LEU A 65 -78.04 25.80 -12.51
C LEU A 65 -77.35 26.09 -13.85
N ASN A 66 -77.07 27.36 -14.17
CA ASN A 66 -76.42 27.76 -15.43
C ASN A 66 -74.88 27.70 -15.40
N ALA A 67 -74.24 27.56 -14.23
CA ALA A 67 -72.79 27.39 -14.16
C ALA A 67 -72.37 26.03 -14.78
N PRO A 68 -71.40 25.98 -15.71
CA PRO A 68 -70.92 24.71 -16.24
C PRO A 68 -70.20 23.91 -15.13
N ALA A 69 -70.30 22.58 -15.20
CA ALA A 69 -69.52 21.71 -14.31
C ALA A 69 -68.01 21.96 -14.47
N PRO A 70 -67.20 21.70 -13.43
CA PRO A 70 -65.74 21.75 -13.56
C PRO A 70 -65.22 20.87 -14.69
N TYR A 71 -64.15 21.30 -15.35
CA TYR A 71 -63.46 20.49 -16.34
C TYR A 71 -61.95 20.67 -16.25
N PHE A 72 -61.21 19.72 -16.79
CA PHE A 72 -59.76 19.75 -16.83
C PHE A 72 -59.25 20.04 -18.24
N LYS A 73 -58.06 20.66 -18.31
CA LYS A 73 -57.27 20.78 -19.52
C LYS A 73 -55.86 20.26 -19.26
N ALA A 74 -55.49 19.18 -19.95
CA ALA A 74 -54.13 18.64 -19.91
C ALA A 74 -53.15 19.51 -20.71
N ASN A 75 -51.91 19.57 -20.25
CA ASN A 75 -50.76 20.14 -20.95
C ASN A 75 -49.57 19.19 -20.79
N GLY A 76 -48.87 18.89 -21.89
CA GLY A 76 -47.76 17.94 -21.89
C GLY A 76 -48.16 16.46 -21.84
N PHE A 77 -49.47 16.13 -21.84
CA PHE A 77 -49.98 14.76 -21.99
C PHE A 77 -51.36 14.73 -22.63
N THR A 78 -51.76 13.56 -23.13
CA THR A 78 -53.10 13.30 -23.67
C THR A 78 -53.84 12.37 -22.72
N ASP A 79 -55.08 12.71 -22.40
CA ASP A 79 -55.94 11.92 -21.51
C ASP A 79 -56.06 10.46 -22.01
N ASN A 80 -55.92 9.50 -21.10
CA ASN A 80 -55.96 8.05 -21.38
C ASN A 80 -54.89 7.52 -22.38
N VAL A 81 -53.85 8.30 -22.68
CA VAL A 81 -52.69 7.84 -23.48
C VAL A 81 -51.45 7.78 -22.58
N PRO A 82 -50.79 6.62 -22.45
CA PRO A 82 -49.58 6.49 -21.63
C PRO A 82 -48.47 7.45 -22.06
N LEU A 83 -47.92 8.17 -21.09
CA LEU A 83 -46.67 8.90 -21.25
C LEU A 83 -45.50 7.95 -20.94
N GLU A 84 -44.53 7.85 -21.86
CA GLU A 84 -43.38 6.93 -21.76
C GLU A 84 -42.06 7.71 -21.55
N PRO A 85 -41.84 8.33 -20.37
CA PRO A 85 -40.61 9.07 -20.10
C PRO A 85 -39.43 8.12 -19.95
N ILE A 86 -38.22 8.60 -20.20
CA ILE A 86 -37.00 7.87 -19.78
C ILE A 86 -36.82 8.09 -18.27
N GLU A 87 -36.61 7.01 -17.53
CA GLU A 87 -36.38 7.05 -16.08
C GLU A 87 -35.19 7.98 -15.73
N GLY A 88 -35.40 8.89 -14.77
CA GLY A 88 -34.38 9.85 -14.33
C GLY A 88 -34.10 11.01 -15.31
N ALA A 89 -34.77 11.04 -16.47
CA ALA A 89 -34.66 12.15 -17.42
C ALA A 89 -35.61 13.30 -17.07
N GLU A 90 -35.13 14.53 -17.22
CA GLU A 90 -35.98 15.71 -17.09
C GLU A 90 -37.00 15.77 -18.23
N GLN A 91 -38.24 16.11 -17.88
CA GLN A 91 -39.30 16.26 -18.87
C GLN A 91 -39.05 17.51 -19.73
N LYS A 92 -39.07 17.34 -21.05
CA LYS A 92 -38.85 18.44 -22.02
C LYS A 92 -39.96 19.49 -21.99
N GLU A 93 -41.16 19.08 -21.61
CA GLU A 93 -42.34 19.93 -21.49
C GLU A 93 -42.96 19.76 -20.09
N GLN A 94 -43.63 20.79 -19.60
CA GLN A 94 -44.36 20.70 -18.34
C GLN A 94 -45.59 19.81 -18.48
N VAL A 95 -45.72 18.83 -17.60
CA VAL A 95 -46.85 17.90 -17.55
C VAL A 95 -47.82 18.34 -16.45
N THR A 96 -48.89 19.04 -16.84
CA THR A 96 -49.80 19.69 -15.88
C THR A 96 -51.26 19.53 -16.24
N ALA A 97 -52.12 19.43 -15.24
CA ALA A 97 -53.57 19.46 -15.37
C ALA A 97 -54.12 20.80 -14.84
N TYR A 98 -54.77 21.57 -15.70
CA TYR A 98 -55.47 22.80 -15.30
C TYR A 98 -56.92 22.49 -14.96
N VAL A 99 -57.32 22.83 -13.74
CA VAL A 99 -58.72 22.74 -13.27
C VAL A 99 -59.42 24.05 -13.57
N ASN A 100 -60.56 24.00 -14.25
CA ASN A 100 -61.40 25.16 -14.50
C ASN A 100 -62.79 24.92 -13.90
N ALA A 101 -63.17 25.73 -12.90
CA ALA A 101 -64.47 25.69 -12.26
C ALA A 101 -65.03 27.11 -12.18
N VAL A 102 -65.97 27.46 -13.07
CA VAL A 102 -66.54 28.82 -13.15
C VAL A 102 -67.20 29.24 -11.83
N ALA A 103 -67.79 28.28 -11.10
CA ALA A 103 -68.37 28.53 -9.79
C ALA A 103 -67.34 28.63 -8.64
N GLY A 104 -66.06 28.30 -8.88
CA GLY A 104 -65.03 28.18 -7.85
C GLY A 104 -64.82 26.74 -7.42
N ILE A 105 -63.62 26.42 -6.92
CA ILE A 105 -63.20 25.05 -6.64
C ILE A 105 -63.52 24.68 -5.17
N GLN A 106 -64.32 23.65 -4.96
CA GLN A 106 -64.60 23.10 -3.63
C GLN A 106 -63.64 21.96 -3.28
N SER A 107 -63.40 21.04 -4.22
CA SER A 107 -62.59 19.82 -4.04
C SER A 107 -61.86 19.47 -5.34
N CYS A 108 -60.65 18.91 -5.22
CA CYS A 108 -59.90 18.34 -6.34
C CYS A 108 -59.28 17.02 -5.88
N ARG A 109 -59.97 15.92 -6.18
CA ARG A 109 -59.65 14.59 -5.66
C ARG A 109 -58.67 13.88 -6.60
N LEU A 110 -57.54 13.45 -6.05
CA LEU A 110 -56.53 12.63 -6.72
C LEU A 110 -56.66 11.18 -6.26
N THR A 111 -56.93 10.28 -7.21
CA THR A 111 -56.81 8.84 -7.01
C THR A 111 -55.53 8.37 -7.70
N THR A 112 -54.67 7.63 -6.99
CA THR A 112 -53.40 7.14 -7.54
C THR A 112 -53.36 5.61 -7.53
N THR A 113 -52.94 5.01 -8.64
CA THR A 113 -52.60 3.58 -8.71
C THR A 113 -51.13 3.45 -9.03
N SER A 114 -50.31 3.08 -8.04
CA SER A 114 -48.86 2.96 -8.16
C SER A 114 -48.30 2.17 -6.97
N ASP A 115 -47.75 0.98 -7.21
CA ASP A 115 -47.14 0.16 -6.17
C ASP A 115 -45.94 0.88 -5.53
N PHE A 116 -45.07 1.46 -6.37
CA PHE A 116 -43.89 2.22 -5.93
C PHE A 116 -44.26 3.40 -5.00
N LEU A 117 -45.26 4.20 -5.37
CA LEU A 117 -45.67 5.34 -4.54
C LEU A 117 -46.33 4.86 -3.26
N SER A 118 -47.14 3.80 -3.32
CA SER A 118 -47.78 3.21 -2.13
C SER A 118 -46.74 2.73 -1.11
N GLU A 119 -45.66 2.11 -1.56
CA GLU A 119 -44.53 1.69 -0.69
C GLU A 119 -43.82 2.89 -0.03
N LYS A 120 -43.83 4.05 -0.68
CA LYS A 120 -43.28 5.31 -0.14
C LYS A 120 -44.23 6.05 0.80
N GLY A 121 -45.41 5.50 1.09
CA GLY A 121 -46.42 6.11 1.95
C GLY A 121 -47.33 7.11 1.23
N TRP A 122 -47.37 7.09 -0.11
CA TRP A 122 -48.35 7.84 -0.88
C TRP A 122 -49.77 7.33 -0.57
N PRO A 123 -50.78 8.22 -0.53
CA PRO A 123 -52.14 7.82 -0.16
C PRO A 123 -52.71 6.72 -1.05
N ALA A 124 -53.09 5.59 -0.42
CA ALA A 124 -53.72 4.44 -1.06
C ALA A 124 -55.23 4.63 -1.31
N THR A 125 -55.82 5.65 -0.70
CA THR A 125 -57.20 6.08 -0.94
C THR A 125 -57.20 7.47 -1.60
N PRO A 126 -58.28 7.86 -2.30
CA PRO A 126 -58.29 9.14 -2.98
C PRO A 126 -58.15 10.32 -2.01
N VAL A 127 -57.18 11.20 -2.27
CA VAL A 127 -56.84 12.37 -1.45
C VAL A 127 -57.42 13.65 -2.07
N ASP A 128 -57.91 14.58 -1.25
CA ASP A 128 -58.29 15.91 -1.74
C ASP A 128 -57.06 16.82 -1.78
N LEU A 129 -56.72 17.34 -2.95
CA LEU A 129 -55.59 18.25 -3.13
C LEU A 129 -55.88 19.66 -2.60
N VAL A 130 -57.14 19.97 -2.29
CA VAL A 130 -57.55 21.22 -1.65
C VAL A 130 -57.24 21.23 -0.14
N ASP A 131 -57.27 20.04 0.49
CA ASP A 131 -56.85 19.80 1.87
C ASP A 131 -56.26 18.39 1.97
N SER A 132 -54.95 18.29 1.69
CA SER A 132 -54.25 17.01 1.63
C SER A 132 -53.89 16.43 3.00
N GLY A 133 -54.18 17.15 4.10
CA GLY A 133 -53.96 16.69 5.46
C GLY A 133 -52.56 16.11 5.71
N GLU A 134 -52.51 14.90 6.25
CA GLU A 134 -51.26 14.18 6.56
C GLU A 134 -50.40 13.83 5.33
N TYR A 135 -50.99 13.82 4.13
CA TYR A 135 -50.30 13.44 2.89
C TYR A 135 -49.57 14.61 2.21
N ALA A 136 -49.77 15.86 2.65
CA ALA A 136 -49.18 17.04 2.00
C ALA A 136 -47.64 16.94 1.86
N SER A 137 -46.97 16.41 2.89
CA SER A 137 -45.51 16.26 2.90
C SER A 137 -45.02 15.28 1.82
N ILE A 138 -45.61 14.08 1.74
CA ILE A 138 -45.17 13.06 0.77
C ILE A 138 -45.51 13.44 -0.67
N LEU A 139 -46.64 14.12 -0.90
CA LEU A 139 -47.01 14.66 -2.21
C LEU A 139 -45.94 15.63 -2.71
N THR A 140 -45.49 16.54 -1.82
CA THR A 140 -44.46 17.54 -2.12
C THR A 140 -43.08 16.89 -2.27
N GLU A 141 -42.72 15.96 -1.38
CA GLU A 141 -41.42 15.26 -1.37
C GLU A 141 -41.18 14.50 -2.68
N MET A 142 -42.20 13.78 -3.16
CA MET A 142 -42.10 13.07 -4.44
C MET A 142 -42.24 13.99 -5.65
N GLY A 143 -42.57 15.27 -5.47
CA GLY A 143 -42.50 16.30 -6.52
C GLY A 143 -43.84 16.69 -7.16
N LEU A 144 -44.99 16.34 -6.58
CA LEU A 144 -46.28 16.88 -7.01
C LEU A 144 -46.43 18.32 -6.51
N LYS A 145 -46.77 19.24 -7.40
CA LYS A 145 -46.96 20.65 -7.05
C LYS A 145 -48.37 21.08 -7.42
N THR A 146 -49.00 21.89 -6.57
CA THR A 146 -50.31 22.48 -6.87
C THR A 146 -50.24 24.00 -6.81
N LYS A 147 -51.10 24.68 -7.56
CA LYS A 147 -51.24 26.14 -7.54
C LYS A 147 -52.70 26.51 -7.69
N GLY A 148 -53.23 27.33 -6.78
CA GLY A 148 -54.64 27.75 -6.79
C GLY A 148 -55.62 26.77 -6.13
N LEU A 149 -55.13 25.65 -5.60
CA LEU A 149 -55.92 24.76 -4.71
C LEU A 149 -55.78 25.16 -3.23
N GLU A 150 -54.69 25.85 -2.89
CA GLU A 150 -54.41 26.39 -1.56
C GLU A 150 -54.89 27.84 -1.44
N GLY A 151 -55.46 28.22 -0.30
CA GLY A 151 -55.86 29.60 -0.02
C GLY A 151 -57.10 30.07 -0.81
N ASN A 152 -56.95 31.07 -1.68
CA ASN A 152 -58.07 31.66 -2.43
C ASN A 152 -58.43 30.79 -3.65
N ARG A 153 -59.42 29.90 -3.45
CA ARG A 153 -59.92 28.89 -4.40
C ARG A 153 -60.77 29.51 -5.51
N ALA A 154 -60.13 30.34 -6.32
CA ALA A 154 -60.72 31.01 -7.47
C ALA A 154 -61.12 30.01 -8.58
N GLN A 155 -61.51 30.51 -9.74
CA GLN A 155 -62.07 29.69 -10.82
C GLN A 155 -61.05 28.76 -11.52
N MET A 156 -59.76 28.85 -11.19
CA MET A 156 -58.69 28.11 -11.86
C MET A 156 -57.63 27.61 -10.88
N ALA A 157 -57.16 26.39 -11.10
CA ALA A 157 -56.02 25.81 -10.41
C ALA A 157 -55.16 24.94 -11.35
N GLN A 158 -53.97 24.57 -10.90
CA GLN A 158 -53.02 23.74 -11.63
C GLN A 158 -52.50 22.63 -10.71
N VAL A 159 -52.45 21.41 -11.24
CA VAL A 159 -51.72 20.27 -10.67
C VAL A 159 -50.56 19.95 -11.61
N ASP A 160 -49.34 20.02 -11.11
CA ASP A 160 -48.10 19.85 -11.87
C ASP A 160 -47.41 18.54 -11.46
N PHE A 161 -47.35 17.62 -12.42
CA PHE A 161 -46.77 16.27 -12.29
C PHE A 161 -45.33 16.21 -12.78
N THR A 162 -44.77 17.30 -13.32
CA THR A 162 -43.49 17.30 -14.06
C THR A 162 -42.34 16.71 -13.24
N THR A 163 -42.18 17.16 -11.99
CA THR A 163 -41.13 16.65 -11.10
C THR A 163 -41.46 15.26 -10.56
N LEU A 164 -42.74 14.96 -10.32
CA LEU A 164 -43.18 13.63 -9.89
C LEU A 164 -42.80 12.55 -10.90
N ILE A 165 -43.04 12.81 -12.18
CA ILE A 165 -42.77 11.87 -13.28
C ILE A 165 -41.29 11.49 -13.35
N ALA A 166 -40.37 12.45 -13.14
CA ALA A 166 -38.94 12.19 -13.15
C ALA A 166 -38.46 11.25 -12.02
N ASN A 167 -39.25 11.13 -10.94
CA ASN A 167 -38.96 10.27 -9.80
C ASN A 167 -39.60 8.87 -9.89
N LEU A 168 -40.35 8.58 -10.95
CA LEU A 168 -41.01 7.28 -11.14
C LEU A 168 -40.05 6.27 -11.78
N PRO A 169 -39.94 5.05 -11.23
CA PRO A 169 -39.01 4.05 -11.73
C PRO A 169 -39.53 3.36 -13.00
N THR A 170 -38.62 2.76 -13.76
CA THR A 170 -38.98 1.90 -14.90
C THR A 170 -39.65 0.59 -14.44
N GLY A 171 -40.44 -0.05 -15.32
CA GLY A 171 -41.00 -1.38 -15.09
C GLY A 171 -42.32 -1.42 -14.32
N GLY A 172 -42.87 -0.25 -13.97
CA GLY A 172 -44.21 -0.08 -13.41
C GLY A 172 -45.10 0.79 -14.29
N THR A 173 -46.40 0.77 -14.02
CA THR A 173 -47.36 1.75 -14.57
C THR A 173 -47.95 2.54 -13.41
N HIS A 174 -47.99 3.86 -13.57
CA HIS A 174 -48.48 4.79 -12.56
C HIS A 174 -49.65 5.57 -13.13
N GLU A 175 -50.81 5.46 -12.49
CA GLU A 175 -52.03 6.16 -12.92
C GLU A 175 -52.43 7.22 -11.90
N PHE A 176 -52.73 8.42 -12.39
CA PHE A 176 -53.21 9.55 -11.60
C PHE A 176 -54.54 10.02 -12.19
N LYS A 177 -55.62 9.86 -11.42
CA LYS A 177 -56.97 10.23 -11.81
C LYS A 177 -57.43 11.44 -11.00
N LEU A 178 -57.83 12.51 -11.67
CA LEU A 178 -58.32 13.75 -11.07
C LEU A 178 -59.83 13.94 -11.30
N GLU A 179 -60.54 14.26 -10.22
CA GLU A 179 -61.98 14.62 -10.22
C GLU A 179 -62.15 15.94 -9.48
N ALA A 180 -62.89 16.89 -10.04
CA ALA A 180 -63.11 18.21 -9.41
C ALA A 180 -64.59 18.43 -9.08
N THR A 181 -64.84 19.06 -7.94
CA THR A 181 -66.17 19.48 -7.50
C THR A 181 -66.19 20.99 -7.28
N ASP A 182 -67.18 21.70 -7.82
CA ASP A 182 -67.36 23.13 -7.57
C ASP A 182 -68.13 23.42 -6.27
N ILE A 183 -68.22 24.69 -5.88
CA ILE A 183 -68.94 25.12 -4.67
C ILE A 183 -70.44 24.80 -4.66
N TYR A 184 -71.04 24.48 -5.81
CA TYR A 184 -72.43 24.07 -5.95
C TYR A 184 -72.61 22.56 -5.91
N GLY A 185 -71.52 21.81 -5.74
CA GLY A 185 -71.52 20.35 -5.70
C GLY A 185 -71.55 19.69 -7.09
N LYS A 186 -71.34 20.43 -8.18
CA LYS A 186 -71.23 19.82 -9.51
C LYS A 186 -69.86 19.18 -9.66
N VAL A 187 -69.86 17.91 -10.06
CA VAL A 187 -68.66 17.12 -10.30
C VAL A 187 -68.31 17.20 -11.79
N SER A 188 -67.01 17.19 -12.10
CA SER A 188 -66.52 17.06 -13.48
C SER A 188 -67.13 15.83 -14.16
N GLU A 189 -67.67 16.02 -15.37
CA GLU A 189 -68.38 14.95 -16.12
C GLU A 189 -67.48 13.75 -16.42
N THR A 190 -66.22 14.01 -16.74
CA THR A 190 -65.19 12.98 -16.95
C THR A 190 -63.98 13.27 -16.08
N PRO A 191 -63.43 12.25 -15.40
CA PRO A 191 -62.17 12.38 -14.69
C PRO A 191 -61.02 12.51 -15.69
N LEU A 192 -60.01 13.31 -15.36
CA LEU A 192 -58.78 13.37 -16.14
C LEU A 192 -57.82 12.27 -15.67
N VAL A 193 -57.31 11.47 -16.60
CA VAL A 193 -56.40 10.36 -16.30
C VAL A 193 -55.04 10.58 -16.96
N LEU A 194 -54.01 10.65 -16.13
CA LEU A 194 -52.61 10.59 -16.54
C LEU A 194 -52.06 9.19 -16.24
N THR A 195 -51.67 8.46 -17.27
CA THR A 195 -50.95 7.18 -17.15
C THR A 195 -49.49 7.40 -17.52
N VAL A 196 -48.57 6.91 -16.70
CA VAL A 196 -47.12 7.04 -16.89
C VAL A 196 -46.47 5.65 -16.84
N THR A 197 -45.71 5.31 -17.87
CA THR A 197 -44.99 4.05 -17.98
C THR A 197 -43.52 4.34 -18.31
N PRO A 198 -42.68 4.62 -17.28
CA PRO A 198 -41.28 4.96 -17.51
C PRO A 198 -40.50 3.83 -18.19
N GLN A 199 -39.65 4.21 -19.14
CA GLN A 199 -38.75 3.34 -19.90
C GLN A 199 -37.35 3.37 -19.26
N GLY A 200 -36.63 2.25 -19.31
CA GLY A 200 -35.28 2.17 -18.76
C GLY A 200 -34.29 3.11 -19.46
N CYS A 201 -33.38 3.71 -18.68
CA CYS A 201 -32.38 4.67 -19.19
C CYS A 201 -31.18 4.02 -19.92
N GLU A 202 -31.12 2.69 -20.01
CA GLU A 202 -30.02 1.93 -20.63
C GLU A 202 -28.63 2.32 -20.09
N PHE A 203 -28.55 2.56 -18.77
CA PHE A 203 -27.31 2.91 -18.11
C PHE A 203 -26.23 1.83 -18.26
N SER A 204 -25.06 2.24 -18.75
CA SER A 204 -23.87 1.41 -18.85
C SER A 204 -22.60 2.18 -18.47
N VAL A 205 -21.58 1.45 -18.02
CA VAL A 205 -20.25 1.98 -17.73
C VAL A 205 -19.19 1.05 -18.31
N ALA A 206 -18.16 1.61 -18.92
CA ALA A 206 -17.05 0.88 -19.54
C ALA A 206 -15.70 1.50 -19.14
N ALA A 207 -14.65 0.67 -19.15
CA ALA A 207 -13.29 1.14 -18.93
C ALA A 207 -12.86 2.05 -20.09
N SER A 208 -12.16 3.15 -19.77
CA SER A 208 -11.45 3.92 -20.80
C SER A 208 -10.19 3.18 -21.24
N THR A 209 -9.78 3.40 -22.49
CA THR A 209 -8.47 2.95 -23.00
C THR A 209 -7.34 3.91 -22.62
N VAL A 210 -7.67 5.10 -22.10
CA VAL A 210 -6.67 6.05 -21.60
C VAL A 210 -6.13 5.55 -20.27
N GLU A 211 -4.82 5.37 -20.21
CA GLU A 211 -4.13 4.88 -19.02
C GLU A 211 -4.21 5.89 -17.87
N ALA A 212 -4.51 5.38 -16.67
CA ALA A 212 -4.34 6.16 -15.46
C ALA A 212 -2.84 6.37 -15.17
N PRO A 213 -2.41 7.56 -14.72
CA PRO A 213 -1.01 7.80 -14.37
C PRO A 213 -0.57 6.86 -13.23
N PHE A 214 0.55 6.14 -13.40
CA PHE A 214 1.14 5.35 -12.33
C PHE A 214 1.49 6.24 -11.13
N TYR A 215 1.13 5.80 -9.94
CA TYR A 215 1.26 6.58 -8.72
C TYR A 215 0.47 7.91 -8.74
N GLY A 216 -0.45 8.06 -9.69
CA GLY A 216 -1.45 9.11 -9.74
C GLY A 216 -2.75 8.70 -9.06
N ASN A 217 -3.72 9.62 -9.08
CA ASN A 217 -5.04 9.44 -8.49
C ASN A 217 -6.16 9.96 -9.40
N THR A 218 -5.93 10.05 -10.71
CA THR A 218 -6.95 10.46 -11.68
C THR A 218 -7.15 9.37 -12.72
N CYS A 219 -8.38 9.17 -13.18
CA CYS A 219 -8.72 8.19 -14.19
C CYS A 219 -9.93 8.63 -15.01
N GLN A 220 -10.27 7.83 -16.02
CA GLN A 220 -11.40 8.10 -16.91
C GLN A 220 -12.23 6.84 -17.10
N VAL A 221 -13.55 7.00 -17.18
CA VAL A 221 -14.49 5.94 -17.55
C VAL A 221 -15.44 6.44 -18.63
N ASN A 222 -16.00 5.53 -19.41
CA ASN A 222 -17.05 5.87 -20.37
C ASN A 222 -18.41 5.50 -19.80
N VAL A 223 -19.35 6.43 -19.79
CA VAL A 223 -20.72 6.23 -19.32
C VAL A 223 -21.68 6.44 -20.48
N SER A 224 -22.70 5.59 -20.58
CA SER A 224 -23.77 5.76 -21.58
C SER A 224 -25.15 5.63 -20.97
N PHE A 225 -26.12 6.35 -21.54
CA PHE A 225 -27.54 6.24 -21.26
C PHE A 225 -28.35 6.84 -22.42
N LYS A 226 -29.65 6.51 -22.54
CA LYS A 226 -30.56 7.14 -23.51
C LYS A 226 -30.74 8.63 -23.23
N ASP A 227 -31.00 8.95 -21.97
CA ASP A 227 -31.07 10.33 -21.46
C ASP A 227 -30.70 10.32 -19.97
N GLY A 228 -30.01 11.36 -19.50
CA GLY A 228 -29.39 11.39 -18.17
C GLY A 228 -28.26 12.41 -18.05
N ASN A 229 -27.69 12.53 -16.85
CA ASN A 229 -26.56 13.42 -16.58
C ASN A 229 -25.44 12.62 -15.86
N PRO A 230 -24.22 12.54 -16.44
CA PRO A 230 -23.14 11.75 -15.84
C PRO A 230 -22.69 12.29 -14.47
N ALA A 231 -22.97 13.56 -14.16
CA ALA A 231 -22.66 14.15 -12.85
C ALA A 231 -23.51 13.58 -11.70
N ASN A 232 -24.64 12.94 -12.02
CA ASN A 232 -25.52 12.30 -11.04
C ASN A 232 -25.14 10.83 -10.78
N VAL A 233 -24.11 10.33 -11.46
CA VAL A 233 -23.59 8.97 -11.26
C VAL A 233 -22.60 9.00 -10.11
N HIS A 234 -22.77 8.10 -9.15
CA HIS A 234 -21.83 7.93 -8.06
C HIS A 234 -20.76 6.90 -8.45
N PHE A 235 -19.49 7.25 -8.29
CA PHE A 235 -18.36 6.42 -8.66
C PHE A 235 -17.52 6.06 -7.43
N GLN A 236 -17.08 4.82 -7.38
CA GLN A 236 -16.15 4.33 -6.36
C GLN A 236 -15.23 3.26 -6.95
N LEU A 237 -14.08 3.04 -6.33
CA LEU A 237 -13.26 1.87 -6.65
C LEU A 237 -14.05 0.59 -6.35
N ALA A 238 -14.03 -0.38 -7.27
CA ALA A 238 -14.74 -1.64 -7.09
C ALA A 238 -14.20 -2.41 -5.87
N GLU A 239 -12.88 -2.38 -5.70
CA GLU A 239 -12.16 -2.88 -4.54
C GLU A 239 -11.96 -1.75 -3.50
N GLY A 240 -12.13 -2.08 -2.22
CA GLY A 240 -12.01 -1.10 -1.13
C GLY A 240 -13.17 -0.09 -1.02
N LYS A 241 -14.01 0.05 -2.06
CA LYS A 241 -15.20 0.92 -2.07
C LYS A 241 -14.89 2.38 -1.71
N GLN A 242 -13.74 2.87 -2.18
CA GLN A 242 -13.33 4.26 -1.97
C GLN A 242 -13.99 5.16 -3.02
N ASP A 243 -14.68 6.20 -2.57
CA ASP A 243 -15.35 7.16 -3.44
C ASP A 243 -14.38 7.88 -4.40
N LEU A 244 -14.86 8.12 -5.62
CA LEU A 244 -14.19 8.90 -6.65
C LEU A 244 -14.99 10.18 -6.92
N GLU A 245 -14.30 11.32 -6.88
CA GLU A 245 -14.87 12.62 -7.19
C GLU A 245 -15.12 12.74 -8.69
N PHE A 246 -16.34 13.13 -9.07
CA PHE A 246 -16.66 13.57 -10.42
C PHE A 246 -16.00 14.93 -10.69
N VAL A 247 -15.11 14.99 -11.67
CA VAL A 247 -14.43 16.24 -12.04
C VAL A 247 -15.17 16.94 -13.17
N ARG A 248 -15.43 16.21 -14.26
CA ARG A 248 -16.10 16.70 -15.48
C ARG A 248 -16.47 15.54 -16.39
N ALA A 249 -17.31 15.82 -17.39
CA ALA A 249 -17.62 14.89 -18.47
C ALA A 249 -17.55 15.57 -19.83
N GLU A 250 -17.19 14.81 -20.87
CA GLU A 250 -17.20 15.23 -22.27
C GLU A 250 -18.09 14.29 -23.07
N GLU A 251 -19.05 14.84 -23.81
CA GLU A 251 -19.92 14.03 -24.68
C GLU A 251 -19.16 13.60 -25.94
N LEU A 252 -19.27 12.32 -26.27
CA LEU A 252 -18.71 11.71 -27.47
C LEU A 252 -19.77 11.63 -28.57
N PRO A 253 -19.39 11.70 -29.86
CA PRO A 253 -20.32 11.45 -30.96
C PRO A 253 -20.93 10.04 -30.85
N SER A 254 -22.24 9.93 -31.01
CA SER A 254 -22.95 8.64 -30.98
C SER A 254 -23.90 8.49 -32.17
N GLU A 255 -24.05 7.25 -32.66
CA GLU A 255 -24.82 6.94 -33.88
C GLU A 255 -26.17 6.25 -33.61
N GLU A 256 -26.48 5.89 -32.35
CA GLU A 256 -27.61 4.99 -32.02
C GLU A 256 -28.63 5.57 -31.01
N GLY A 257 -28.68 6.89 -30.83
CA GLY A 257 -29.64 7.52 -29.90
C GLY A 257 -29.30 7.34 -28.41
N LEU A 258 -28.16 6.73 -28.09
CA LEU A 258 -27.54 6.73 -26.76
C LEU A 258 -26.57 7.92 -26.64
N LYS A 259 -26.60 8.64 -25.54
CA LYS A 259 -25.57 9.63 -25.20
C LYS A 259 -24.41 8.92 -24.52
N VAL A 260 -23.18 9.18 -24.97
CA VAL A 260 -21.96 8.57 -24.42
C VAL A 260 -21.05 9.68 -23.92
N TYR A 261 -20.50 9.52 -22.72
CA TYR A 261 -19.65 10.50 -22.06
C TYR A 261 -18.34 9.87 -21.61
N THR A 262 -17.22 10.55 -21.85
CA THR A 262 -15.99 10.30 -21.11
C THR A 262 -16.03 11.11 -19.81
N VAL A 263 -16.05 10.40 -18.68
CA VAL A 263 -16.10 10.98 -17.33
C VAL A 263 -14.72 10.95 -16.71
N TYR A 264 -14.29 12.10 -16.22
CA TYR A 264 -13.00 12.30 -15.55
C TYR A 264 -13.21 12.24 -14.04
N LEU A 265 -12.46 11.34 -13.40
CA LEU A 265 -12.61 11.01 -11.99
C LEU A 265 -11.30 11.26 -11.23
N LYS A 266 -11.44 11.59 -9.94
CA LYS A 266 -10.31 11.79 -9.04
C LYS A 266 -10.51 11.03 -7.73
N ALA A 267 -9.57 10.18 -7.37
CA ALA A 267 -9.52 9.51 -6.07
C ALA A 267 -8.89 10.43 -5.00
N PRO A 268 -9.13 10.16 -3.70
CA PRO A 268 -8.44 10.83 -2.61
C PRO A 268 -6.90 10.76 -2.76
N GLU A 269 -6.17 11.74 -2.21
CA GLU A 269 -4.71 11.81 -2.37
C GLU A 269 -3.96 10.60 -1.77
N THR A 270 -4.58 9.93 -0.80
CA THR A 270 -4.09 8.70 -0.17
C THR A 270 -4.13 7.49 -1.10
N VAL A 271 -4.92 7.54 -2.18
CA VAL A 271 -5.01 6.49 -3.18
C VAL A 271 -3.95 6.74 -4.27
N LYS A 272 -3.22 5.69 -4.61
CA LYS A 272 -2.24 5.67 -5.70
C LYS A 272 -2.53 4.48 -6.60
N PHE A 273 -2.73 4.74 -7.88
CA PHE A 273 -2.95 3.68 -8.86
C PHE A 273 -1.61 3.03 -9.22
N ILE A 274 -1.44 1.76 -8.82
CA ILE A 274 -0.23 0.96 -9.06
C ILE A 274 -0.49 -0.10 -10.13
N ASN A 275 -1.59 -0.85 -9.96
CA ASN A 275 -2.02 -1.92 -10.86
C ASN A 275 -3.34 -1.55 -11.55
N PRO A 276 -3.69 -2.19 -12.68
CA PRO A 276 -5.01 -2.09 -13.29
C PRO A 276 -6.12 -2.35 -12.27
N PHE A 277 -7.21 -1.57 -12.36
CA PHE A 277 -8.27 -1.57 -11.36
C PHE A 277 -9.65 -1.39 -12.00
N LYS A 278 -10.72 -1.61 -11.24
CA LYS A 278 -12.10 -1.45 -11.71
C LYS A 278 -12.81 -0.33 -10.96
N VAL A 279 -13.75 0.31 -11.64
CA VAL A 279 -14.65 1.32 -11.08
C VAL A 279 -16.06 0.76 -11.02
N SER A 280 -16.71 0.92 -9.87
CA SER A 280 -18.14 0.68 -9.69
C SER A 280 -18.87 2.01 -9.85
N ALA A 281 -19.91 2.01 -10.67
CA ALA A 281 -20.76 3.17 -10.91
C ALA A 281 -22.21 2.85 -10.54
N SER A 282 -22.82 3.72 -9.75
CA SER A 282 -24.20 3.61 -9.30
C SER A 282 -25.03 4.79 -9.80
N TYR A 283 -26.15 4.50 -10.45
CA TYR A 283 -27.08 5.50 -10.96
C TYR A 283 -28.51 4.96 -10.81
N LEU A 284 -29.35 5.66 -10.06
CA LEU A 284 -30.69 5.19 -9.68
C LEU A 284 -30.60 3.79 -9.03
N SER A 285 -31.35 2.81 -9.55
CA SER A 285 -31.29 1.41 -9.11
C SER A 285 -30.16 0.60 -9.77
N TYR A 286 -29.47 1.17 -10.76
CA TYR A 286 -28.44 0.49 -11.51
C TYR A 286 -27.09 0.54 -10.79
N ILE A 287 -26.45 -0.62 -10.66
CA ILE A 287 -25.07 -0.75 -10.21
C ILE A 287 -24.32 -1.55 -11.28
N LYS A 288 -23.26 -0.96 -11.83
CA LYS A 288 -22.44 -1.55 -12.89
C LYS A 288 -20.96 -1.38 -12.54
N GLU A 289 -20.13 -2.27 -13.05
CA GLU A 289 -18.68 -2.20 -12.90
C GLU A 289 -18.00 -2.20 -14.27
N THR A 290 -16.87 -1.50 -14.38
CA THR A 290 -16.04 -1.49 -15.58
C THR A 290 -15.25 -2.79 -15.75
N GLY A 291 -14.67 -2.97 -16.94
CA GLY A 291 -13.45 -3.77 -17.09
C GLY A 291 -12.26 -3.14 -16.34
N GLU A 292 -11.09 -3.75 -16.41
CA GLU A 292 -9.88 -3.15 -15.83
C GLU A 292 -9.47 -1.89 -16.61
N LEU A 293 -9.35 -0.78 -15.89
CA LEU A 293 -8.73 0.42 -16.38
C LEU A 293 -7.21 0.19 -16.40
N PRO A 294 -6.53 0.45 -17.53
CA PRO A 294 -5.09 0.31 -17.59
C PRO A 294 -4.42 1.40 -16.76
N VAL A 295 -3.26 1.07 -16.19
CA VAL A 295 -2.37 2.02 -15.51
C VAL A 295 -1.09 2.08 -16.31
N SER A 296 -0.58 3.29 -16.53
CA SER A 296 0.64 3.53 -17.29
C SER A 296 1.87 2.88 -16.65
N MET A 297 2.94 2.77 -17.43
CA MET A 297 4.23 2.27 -16.97
C MET A 297 4.76 3.08 -15.78
N GLY A 298 5.20 2.37 -14.74
CA GLY A 298 5.77 2.96 -13.54
C GLY A 298 7.13 2.36 -13.20
N ILE A 299 7.93 3.09 -12.43
CA ILE A 299 9.10 2.51 -11.75
C ILE A 299 9.11 2.84 -10.26
N LEU A 300 9.61 1.90 -9.46
CA LEU A 300 9.89 2.08 -8.02
C LEU A 300 11.18 1.35 -7.64
N VAL A 301 11.74 1.75 -6.49
CA VAL A 301 12.74 0.96 -5.77
C VAL A 301 12.01 0.25 -4.66
N ASP A 302 11.72 -1.03 -4.85
CA ASP A 302 10.89 -1.81 -3.91
C ASP A 302 11.65 -2.17 -2.63
N ASN A 303 12.98 -2.28 -2.71
CA ASN A 303 13.83 -2.62 -1.57
C ASN A 303 14.99 -1.61 -1.44
N PRO A 304 15.25 -1.03 -0.25
CA PRO A 304 16.42 -0.16 -0.02
C PRO A 304 17.76 -0.77 -0.46
N GLY A 305 17.92 -2.10 -0.35
CA GLY A 305 19.10 -2.84 -0.80
C GLY A 305 19.31 -2.86 -2.32
N ASP A 306 18.34 -2.41 -3.12
CA ASP A 306 18.48 -2.29 -4.57
C ASP A 306 19.26 -1.04 -5.01
N VAL A 307 19.61 -0.12 -4.10
CA VAL A 307 20.44 1.06 -4.39
C VAL A 307 21.87 0.83 -3.92
N TRP A 308 22.86 0.98 -4.79
CA TRP A 308 24.28 0.73 -4.52
C TRP A 308 25.09 2.02 -4.72
N ALA A 309 26.42 1.93 -4.63
CA ALA A 309 27.29 3.09 -4.82
C ALA A 309 27.25 3.62 -6.26
N LYS A 310 27.30 2.74 -7.27
CA LYS A 310 27.32 3.11 -8.70
C LYS A 310 26.15 2.57 -9.53
N LYS A 311 25.23 1.84 -8.91
CA LYS A 311 24.07 1.28 -9.59
C LYS A 311 22.81 1.33 -8.73
N ALA A 312 21.65 1.25 -9.37
CA ALA A 312 20.37 1.07 -8.69
C ALA A 312 19.45 0.19 -9.53
N VAL A 313 18.72 -0.71 -8.88
CA VAL A 313 17.74 -1.59 -9.53
C VAL A 313 16.33 -1.07 -9.27
N PHE A 314 15.54 -0.93 -10.34
CA PHE A 314 14.16 -0.47 -10.31
C PHE A 314 13.23 -1.59 -10.76
N HIS A 315 12.13 -1.76 -10.04
CA HIS A 315 10.99 -2.54 -10.53
C HIS A 315 10.23 -1.73 -11.58
N VAL A 316 9.87 -2.35 -12.68
CA VAL A 316 9.02 -1.78 -13.74
C VAL A 316 7.62 -2.36 -13.65
N TYR A 317 6.64 -1.50 -13.42
CA TYR A 317 5.22 -1.85 -13.31
C TYR A 317 4.50 -1.63 -14.62
N ASN A 318 3.47 -2.46 -14.87
CA ASN A 318 2.58 -2.40 -16.03
C ASN A 318 3.29 -2.48 -17.39
N GLU A 319 4.50 -3.05 -17.41
CA GLU A 319 5.27 -3.29 -18.62
C GLU A 319 6.15 -4.53 -18.44
N THR A 320 6.25 -5.35 -19.49
CA THR A 320 7.03 -6.60 -19.51
C THR A 320 8.05 -6.64 -20.64
N ALA A 321 7.85 -5.86 -21.70
CA ALA A 321 8.78 -5.71 -22.81
C ALA A 321 9.83 -4.64 -22.47
N LEU A 322 10.82 -5.04 -21.65
CA LEU A 322 11.80 -4.12 -21.08
C LEU A 322 12.92 -3.68 -22.05
N ALA A 323 13.11 -4.39 -23.17
CA ALA A 323 14.26 -4.20 -24.07
C ALA A 323 14.36 -2.79 -24.68
N ASP A 324 13.21 -2.13 -24.88
CA ASP A 324 13.14 -0.79 -25.48
C ASP A 324 13.04 0.33 -24.44
N ILE A 325 13.13 -0.01 -23.15
CA ILE A 325 13.02 0.96 -22.05
C ILE A 325 14.42 1.40 -21.63
N LYS A 326 14.58 2.71 -21.48
CA LYS A 326 15.79 3.32 -20.93
C LYS A 326 15.50 4.05 -19.64
N LEU A 327 16.45 4.04 -18.73
CA LEU A 327 16.45 4.91 -17.57
C LEU A 327 17.15 6.22 -17.92
N GLN A 328 16.61 7.32 -17.39
CA GLN A 328 17.20 8.65 -17.47
C GLN A 328 17.38 9.23 -16.07
N LYS A 329 18.51 9.89 -15.83
CA LYS A 329 18.73 10.71 -14.64
C LYS A 329 18.51 12.18 -14.92
N GLN A 330 17.98 12.90 -13.95
CA GLN A 330 17.84 14.35 -14.04
C GLN A 330 19.20 15.03 -13.79
N GLN A 331 19.58 15.94 -14.68
CA GLN A 331 20.73 16.83 -14.49
C GLN A 331 20.32 18.27 -14.81
N GLY A 332 20.24 19.10 -13.78
CA GLY A 332 19.67 20.45 -13.88
C GLY A 332 18.23 20.39 -14.37
N GLY A 333 17.92 21.15 -15.43
CA GLY A 333 16.59 21.16 -16.07
C GLY A 333 16.37 20.08 -17.13
N SER A 334 17.34 19.21 -17.39
CA SER A 334 17.31 18.21 -18.47
C SER A 334 17.39 16.78 -17.95
N TRP A 335 17.01 15.83 -18.80
CA TRP A 335 17.11 14.39 -18.54
C TRP A 335 18.17 13.78 -19.45
N MET A 336 19.04 12.94 -18.90
CA MET A 336 20.10 12.25 -19.64
C MET A 336 20.00 10.74 -19.46
N ASP A 337 20.22 9.99 -20.53
CA ASP A 337 20.27 8.53 -20.50
C ASP A 337 21.35 8.05 -19.51
N VAL A 338 21.03 7.02 -18.75
CA VAL A 338 22.01 6.22 -18.00
C VAL A 338 22.16 4.86 -18.66
N THR A 339 23.31 4.22 -18.46
CA THR A 339 23.50 2.83 -18.89
C THR A 339 22.44 1.97 -18.22
N THR A 340 21.55 1.38 -19.02
CA THR A 340 20.39 0.62 -18.56
C THR A 340 20.59 -0.84 -18.93
N GLU A 341 20.40 -1.73 -17.97
CA GLU A 341 20.46 -3.18 -18.19
C GLU A 341 19.19 -3.86 -17.68
N VAL A 342 18.66 -4.82 -18.44
CA VAL A 342 17.51 -5.63 -18.02
C VAL A 342 17.92 -6.57 -16.89
N ASN A 343 17.18 -6.54 -15.79
CA ASN A 343 17.40 -7.34 -14.59
C ASN A 343 16.16 -8.21 -14.32
N GLY A 344 16.16 -9.42 -14.88
CA GLY A 344 14.99 -10.31 -14.82
C GLY A 344 13.79 -9.79 -15.63
N SER A 345 12.59 -10.26 -15.28
CA SER A 345 11.37 -9.99 -16.06
C SER A 345 10.74 -8.62 -15.81
N TYR A 346 11.02 -8.00 -14.67
CA TYR A 346 10.39 -6.75 -14.21
C TYR A 346 11.41 -5.74 -13.67
N GLY A 347 12.70 -5.94 -13.93
CA GLY A 347 13.75 -5.10 -13.34
C GLY A 347 14.57 -4.37 -14.40
N LEU A 348 14.95 -3.13 -14.11
CA LEU A 348 15.95 -2.37 -14.85
C LEU A 348 17.04 -1.89 -13.88
N THR A 349 18.30 -2.08 -14.26
CA THR A 349 19.46 -1.57 -13.51
C THR A 349 20.00 -0.33 -14.19
N ALA A 350 20.01 0.80 -13.47
CA ALA A 350 20.79 1.97 -13.83
C ALA A 350 22.23 1.78 -13.36
N LYS A 351 23.22 1.91 -14.25
CA LYS A 351 24.65 1.79 -13.97
C LYS A 351 25.39 3.12 -14.20
N GLY A 352 26.57 3.25 -13.60
CA GLY A 352 27.43 4.44 -13.74
C GLY A 352 26.86 5.67 -13.03
N LEU A 353 26.11 5.43 -11.94
CA LEU A 353 25.65 6.50 -11.07
C LEU A 353 26.82 7.08 -10.27
N GLU A 354 26.70 8.35 -9.88
CA GLU A 354 27.66 9.01 -9.01
C GLU A 354 27.46 8.52 -7.57
N SER A 355 28.55 8.15 -6.90
CA SER A 355 28.50 7.67 -5.52
C SER A 355 28.17 8.79 -4.52
N GLY A 356 27.49 8.42 -3.42
CA GLY A 356 27.14 9.32 -2.31
C GLY A 356 26.23 10.48 -2.72
N SER A 357 25.45 10.32 -3.81
CA SER A 357 24.72 11.41 -4.44
C SER A 357 23.21 11.17 -4.46
N SER A 358 22.44 12.25 -4.36
CA SER A 358 20.99 12.21 -4.58
C SER A 358 20.68 12.34 -6.06
N VAL A 359 19.91 11.39 -6.60
CA VAL A 359 19.60 11.31 -8.03
C VAL A 359 18.11 11.07 -8.21
N LYS A 360 17.50 11.82 -9.15
CA LYS A 360 16.13 11.57 -9.63
C LYS A 360 16.17 10.82 -10.95
N LEU A 361 15.49 9.68 -11.04
CA LEU A 361 15.43 8.83 -12.23
C LEU A 361 14.00 8.62 -12.73
N ARG A 362 13.86 8.33 -14.03
CA ARG A 362 12.61 7.89 -14.67
C ARG A 362 12.91 6.86 -15.76
N ALA A 363 11.92 6.07 -16.13
CA ALA A 363 11.94 5.21 -17.32
C ALA A 363 11.31 5.92 -18.52
N VAL A 364 11.82 5.61 -19.71
CA VAL A 364 11.36 6.15 -20.99
C VAL A 364 11.20 5.01 -22.00
N LYS A 365 10.05 4.96 -22.65
CA LYS A 365 9.73 4.03 -23.74
C LYS A 365 9.20 4.84 -24.93
N GLY A 366 10.03 5.08 -25.93
CA GLY A 366 9.67 5.96 -27.05
C GLY A 366 9.35 7.40 -26.59
N LYS A 367 8.06 7.77 -26.60
CA LYS A 367 7.57 9.09 -26.14
C LYS A 367 6.87 9.04 -24.77
N GLU A 368 6.74 7.85 -24.19
CA GLU A 368 6.11 7.62 -22.89
C GLU A 368 7.14 7.71 -21.78
N TYR A 369 6.72 8.29 -20.66
CA TYR A 369 7.56 8.52 -19.49
C TYR A 369 6.86 7.95 -18.26
N SER A 370 7.61 7.26 -17.40
CA SER A 370 7.10 6.85 -16.09
C SER A 370 7.04 8.03 -15.12
N ASN A 371 6.55 7.76 -13.91
CA ASN A 371 6.85 8.58 -12.74
C ASN A 371 8.37 8.73 -12.52
N SER A 372 8.76 9.74 -11.75
CA SER A 372 10.14 9.90 -11.29
C SER A 372 10.34 9.34 -9.88
N VAL A 373 11.51 8.76 -9.62
CA VAL A 373 11.91 8.23 -8.31
C VAL A 373 13.20 8.93 -7.85
N ASP A 374 13.19 9.39 -6.60
CA ASP A 374 14.36 9.97 -5.93
C ASP A 374 15.10 8.87 -5.14
N ILE A 375 16.42 8.76 -5.32
CA ILE A 375 17.29 7.84 -4.59
C ILE A 375 18.53 8.55 -4.05
N VAL A 376 19.21 7.92 -3.10
CA VAL A 376 20.55 8.31 -2.62
C VAL A 376 21.47 7.11 -2.74
N THR A 377 22.51 7.22 -3.56
CA THR A 377 23.51 6.16 -3.77
C THR A 377 24.40 6.00 -2.55
N GLU A 378 24.98 4.81 -2.38
CA GLU A 378 25.95 4.56 -1.31
C GLU A 378 27.25 5.34 -1.58
N GLU A 379 27.95 5.73 -0.53
CA GLU A 379 29.28 6.33 -0.64
C GLU A 379 30.33 5.24 -0.89
N GLU A 380 31.22 5.44 -1.86
CA GLU A 380 32.41 4.61 -2.07
C GLU A 380 33.35 4.87 -0.91
N LEU A 381 33.65 3.83 -0.15
CA LEU A 381 34.52 3.92 1.01
C LEU A 381 35.81 3.17 0.72
N GLN A 382 36.91 3.65 1.28
CA GLN A 382 38.18 2.93 1.29
C GLN A 382 38.60 2.67 2.73
N ILE A 383 39.28 1.53 2.95
CA ILE A 383 39.87 1.21 4.24
C ILE A 383 41.10 2.11 4.46
N PRO A 384 41.20 2.86 5.57
CA PRO A 384 42.38 3.67 5.89
C PRO A 384 43.64 2.81 6.05
N ASN A 385 44.81 3.35 5.66
CA ASN A 385 46.11 2.66 5.72
C ASN A 385 46.06 1.27 5.06
N SER A 386 45.41 1.19 3.91
CA SER A 386 45.29 -0.02 3.09
C SER A 386 46.53 -0.29 2.23
N ASP A 387 47.42 0.69 2.13
CA ASP A 387 48.80 0.59 1.62
C ASP A 387 49.79 0.11 2.70
N PHE A 388 49.35 -0.02 3.95
CA PHE A 388 50.14 -0.47 5.09
C PHE A 388 51.42 0.33 5.36
N GLU A 389 51.46 1.62 5.05
CA GLU A 389 52.63 2.46 5.29
C GLU A 389 52.74 2.96 6.75
N GLN A 390 51.64 2.93 7.50
CA GLN A 390 51.57 3.51 8.84
C GLN A 390 51.58 2.46 9.96
N TRP A 391 52.68 2.44 10.71
CA TRP A 391 52.89 1.52 11.83
C TRP A 391 53.39 2.23 13.08
N SER A 392 53.08 1.63 14.22
CA SER A 392 53.67 1.95 15.51
C SER A 392 54.26 0.69 16.11
N VAL A 393 55.34 0.86 16.88
CA VAL A 393 56.03 -0.21 17.58
C VAL A 393 56.11 0.12 19.06
N GLN A 394 55.91 -0.88 19.90
CA GLN A 394 55.96 -0.72 21.35
C GLN A 394 56.71 -1.90 21.97
N GLU A 395 57.58 -1.63 22.94
CA GLU A 395 58.12 -2.67 23.81
C GLU A 395 57.02 -3.14 24.76
N VAL A 396 56.68 -4.43 24.70
CA VAL A 396 55.56 -5.01 25.45
C VAL A 396 56.00 -5.96 26.55
N TRP A 397 57.25 -6.42 26.51
CA TRP A 397 57.79 -7.29 27.55
C TRP A 397 59.33 -7.28 27.57
N TYR A 398 59.90 -7.13 28.77
CA TYR A 398 61.30 -7.40 29.06
C TYR A 398 61.43 -8.03 30.44
N GLN A 399 62.04 -9.21 30.53
CA GLN A 399 62.26 -9.94 31.77
C GLN A 399 63.53 -10.78 31.66
N THR A 400 64.44 -10.60 32.62
CA THR A 400 65.61 -11.46 32.78
C THR A 400 65.41 -12.46 33.92
N ILE A 401 66.02 -13.64 33.81
CA ILE A 401 66.17 -14.58 34.94
C ILE A 401 67.65 -14.81 35.26
N PHE A 402 67.94 -15.11 36.53
CA PHE A 402 69.31 -15.28 37.03
C PHE A 402 70.06 -16.33 36.19
N MET A 403 71.22 -15.94 35.65
CA MET A 403 72.10 -16.74 34.77
C MET A 403 71.58 -17.06 33.35
N SER A 404 70.46 -16.49 32.88
CA SER A 404 69.95 -16.74 31.52
C SER A 404 69.89 -15.50 30.64
N GLY A 405 69.74 -14.29 31.19
CA GLY A 405 69.50 -13.07 30.40
C GLY A 405 68.02 -12.88 30.00
N GLY A 406 67.76 -12.05 28.98
CA GLY A 406 66.46 -11.80 28.36
C GLY A 406 66.57 -10.83 27.17
N GLU A 407 65.53 -10.79 26.33
CA GLU A 407 65.39 -9.96 25.12
C GLU A 407 64.24 -8.97 25.25
N HIS A 408 64.40 -7.81 24.61
CA HIS A 408 63.32 -6.83 24.49
C HIS A 408 62.32 -7.31 23.44
N ILE A 409 61.07 -7.53 23.85
CA ILE A 409 59.98 -7.98 22.98
C ILE A 409 59.16 -6.78 22.55
N TYR A 410 59.05 -6.59 21.25
CA TYR A 410 58.26 -5.54 20.63
C TYR A 410 56.99 -6.11 19.98
N SER A 411 55.94 -5.31 19.96
CA SER A 411 54.72 -5.58 19.21
C SER A 411 54.49 -4.43 18.22
N TYR A 412 53.95 -4.78 17.05
CA TYR A 412 53.68 -3.84 15.97
C TYR A 412 52.18 -3.66 15.82
N TYR A 413 51.75 -2.42 15.64
CA TYR A 413 50.35 -2.04 15.51
C TYR A 413 50.18 -1.16 14.27
N LEU A 414 49.29 -1.56 13.38
CA LEU A 414 48.87 -0.75 12.24
C LEU A 414 47.94 0.34 12.74
N SER A 415 48.18 1.58 12.30
CA SER A 415 47.20 2.65 12.47
C SER A 415 46.35 2.73 11.21
N GLY A 416 45.06 2.37 11.28
CA GLY A 416 44.10 2.72 10.26
C GLY A 416 43.04 3.61 10.90
N GLY A 417 42.87 4.84 10.43
CA GLY A 417 41.93 5.80 11.01
C GLY A 417 42.52 6.63 12.15
N SER A 418 41.65 7.14 13.03
CA SER A 418 42.06 7.95 14.18
C SER A 418 42.46 7.06 15.37
N SER A 419 43.02 7.65 16.43
CA SER A 419 43.28 6.90 17.67
C SER A 419 42.02 6.31 18.33
N GLU A 420 40.86 6.91 18.03
CA GLU A 420 39.54 6.53 18.54
C GLU A 420 38.80 5.54 17.62
N ASP A 421 39.23 5.44 16.35
CA ASP A 421 38.62 4.58 15.32
C ASP A 421 39.72 3.77 14.61
N LYS A 422 40.15 2.68 15.26
CA LYS A 422 41.21 1.79 14.77
C LYS A 422 40.63 0.73 13.86
N TRP A 423 41.07 0.73 12.60
CA TRP A 423 40.56 -0.18 11.58
C TRP A 423 41.25 -1.55 11.59
N TRP A 424 42.57 -1.59 11.71
CA TRP A 424 43.34 -2.83 11.60
C TRP A 424 43.76 -3.39 12.95
N SER A 425 43.69 -4.72 13.08
CA SER A 425 44.15 -5.46 14.26
C SER A 425 44.83 -6.77 13.85
N THR A 426 45.62 -7.32 14.76
CA THR A 426 46.39 -8.55 14.58
C THR A 426 46.30 -9.41 15.84
N PHE A 427 46.95 -10.58 15.83
CA PHE A 427 47.16 -11.40 17.03
C PHE A 427 48.50 -11.17 17.72
N ASN A 428 49.20 -10.07 17.41
CA ASN A 428 50.49 -9.77 18.05
C ASN A 428 50.38 -9.69 19.57
N ASP A 429 49.30 -9.12 20.10
CA ASP A 429 49.09 -9.01 21.55
C ASP A 429 48.94 -10.37 22.23
N MET A 430 48.42 -11.37 21.52
CA MET A 430 48.37 -12.76 21.98
C MET A 430 49.76 -13.42 21.94
N THR A 431 50.46 -13.30 20.81
CA THR A 431 51.73 -14.02 20.60
C THR A 431 52.93 -13.35 21.28
N THR A 432 52.78 -12.11 21.74
CA THR A 432 53.79 -11.35 22.51
C THR A 432 53.43 -11.19 23.99
N GLN A 433 52.45 -11.94 24.49
CA GLN A 433 52.01 -11.84 25.88
C GLN A 433 53.10 -12.29 26.86
N GLN A 434 53.28 -11.53 27.94
CA GLN A 434 54.22 -11.85 29.02
C GLN A 434 53.94 -13.24 29.60
N GLN A 435 55.00 -14.00 29.85
CA GLN A 435 54.94 -15.34 30.44
C GLN A 435 55.49 -15.32 31.88
N SER A 436 54.84 -16.03 32.79
CA SER A 436 55.28 -16.14 34.18
C SER A 436 56.41 -17.16 34.33
N GLY A 437 57.42 -16.84 35.13
CA GLY A 437 58.50 -17.76 35.51
C GLY A 437 59.56 -18.03 34.43
N VAL A 438 59.55 -17.31 33.32
CA VAL A 438 60.53 -17.43 32.23
C VAL A 438 61.09 -16.06 31.82
N ALA A 439 62.29 -16.04 31.23
CA ALA A 439 62.83 -14.83 30.62
C ALA A 439 62.15 -14.53 29.28
N SER A 440 62.19 -13.27 28.87
CA SER A 440 61.69 -12.81 27.58
C SER A 440 62.63 -13.23 26.47
N TRP A 441 62.17 -14.08 25.55
CA TRP A 441 62.95 -14.58 24.41
C TRP A 441 62.08 -14.62 23.16
N TYR A 442 62.68 -14.55 21.97
CA TYR A 442 61.91 -14.56 20.72
C TYR A 442 61.22 -15.91 20.46
N TYR A 443 61.76 -17.01 21.00
CA TYR A 443 61.10 -18.31 20.93
C TYR A 443 59.96 -18.49 21.94
N CYS A 444 59.82 -17.55 22.89
CA CYS A 444 58.71 -17.50 23.85
C CYS A 444 57.62 -16.52 23.41
N ALA A 445 58.01 -15.39 22.82
CA ALA A 445 57.12 -14.30 22.46
C ALA A 445 57.62 -13.61 21.19
N TYR A 446 56.81 -13.63 20.13
CA TYR A 446 57.16 -13.05 18.84
C TYR A 446 55.91 -12.60 18.08
N PRO A 447 55.88 -11.39 17.50
CA PRO A 447 54.73 -10.90 16.77
C PRO A 447 54.55 -11.69 15.46
N GLY A 448 53.32 -12.13 15.20
CA GLY A 448 52.96 -12.82 13.96
C GLY A 448 52.69 -11.88 12.79
N THR A 449 52.62 -10.56 12.99
CA THR A 449 52.34 -9.60 11.92
C THR A 449 53.15 -8.32 12.12
N MET A 450 53.88 -7.86 11.10
CA MET A 450 54.75 -6.69 11.22
C MET A 450 55.07 -6.08 9.84
N PRO A 451 55.57 -4.84 9.75
CA PRO A 451 55.99 -4.28 8.47
C PRO A 451 57.20 -5.03 7.92
N THR A 452 57.32 -5.13 6.59
CA THR A 452 58.43 -5.86 5.93
C THR A 452 59.82 -5.29 6.22
N ASN A 453 59.92 -4.07 6.74
CA ASN A 453 61.18 -3.43 7.15
C ASN A 453 61.44 -3.48 8.66
N ALA A 454 60.61 -4.18 9.45
CA ALA A 454 60.73 -4.25 10.89
C ALA A 454 62.16 -4.65 11.31
N SER A 455 62.78 -3.83 12.17
CA SER A 455 64.20 -3.94 12.48
C SER A 455 64.47 -4.32 13.94
N GLU A 456 63.57 -3.97 14.84
CA GLU A 456 63.66 -4.19 16.29
C GLU A 456 63.62 -5.68 16.63
N MET A 457 62.82 -6.45 15.88
CA MET A 457 62.76 -7.91 16.03
C MET A 457 63.14 -8.66 14.75
N HIS A 458 63.30 -7.99 13.61
CA HIS A 458 63.39 -8.59 12.27
C HIS A 458 62.18 -9.43 11.88
N THR A 459 61.87 -9.49 10.59
CA THR A 459 60.71 -10.25 10.09
C THR A 459 60.94 -11.77 10.10
N ALA A 460 59.87 -12.54 9.94
CA ALA A 460 59.94 -14.00 9.79
C ALA A 460 60.67 -14.36 8.50
N THR A 461 60.44 -13.64 7.40
CA THR A 461 61.19 -13.80 6.14
C THR A 461 62.69 -13.55 6.35
N TRP A 462 63.05 -12.49 7.08
CA TRP A 462 64.45 -12.21 7.40
C TRP A 462 65.10 -13.39 8.16
N HIS A 463 64.40 -13.94 9.16
CA HIS A 463 64.91 -15.06 9.96
C HIS A 463 65.07 -16.34 9.13
N TRP A 464 64.11 -16.62 8.25
CA TRP A 464 64.18 -17.70 7.27
C TRP A 464 65.35 -17.58 6.29
N ASN A 465 65.66 -16.36 5.85
CA ASN A 465 66.78 -16.11 4.93
C ASN A 465 68.15 -16.21 5.63
N ASN A 466 68.27 -15.68 6.85
CA ASN A 466 69.56 -15.63 7.56
C ASN A 466 69.88 -16.93 8.31
N HIS A 467 68.85 -17.64 8.79
CA HIS A 467 69.02 -18.81 9.65
C HIS A 467 68.28 -20.06 9.16
N GLY A 468 67.18 -19.88 8.40
CA GLY A 468 66.32 -20.98 7.94
C GLY A 468 66.78 -21.67 6.64
N GLY A 469 67.76 -21.12 5.94
CA GLY A 469 68.32 -21.66 4.69
C GLY A 469 67.48 -21.39 3.44
N THR A 470 66.69 -20.31 3.44
CA THR A 470 65.86 -19.91 2.29
C THR A 470 66.41 -18.64 1.62
N SER A 471 65.81 -18.24 0.51
CA SER A 471 66.16 -17.00 -0.22
C SER A 471 64.89 -16.33 -0.74
N LEU A 472 63.96 -16.08 0.17
CA LEU A 472 62.68 -15.43 -0.08
C LEU A 472 62.89 -13.94 -0.39
N SER A 473 62.11 -13.41 -1.33
CA SER A 473 62.12 -11.99 -1.66
C SER A 473 61.59 -11.15 -0.49
N THR A 474 62.19 -9.97 -0.28
CA THR A 474 61.79 -9.00 0.75
C THR A 474 61.30 -7.70 0.11
N GLY A 475 60.65 -6.83 0.90
CA GLY A 475 60.14 -5.53 0.45
C GLY A 475 58.66 -5.53 0.08
N ALA A 476 58.14 -4.32 -0.16
CA ALA A 476 56.76 -4.02 -0.53
C ALA A 476 56.52 -4.17 -2.04
N TYR A 477 55.25 -4.21 -2.46
CA TYR A 477 54.86 -4.15 -3.86
C TYR A 477 54.97 -2.72 -4.38
N GLU A 478 54.34 -1.78 -3.66
CA GLU A 478 54.49 -0.33 -3.82
C GLU A 478 54.85 0.28 -2.46
N GLY A 479 55.31 1.54 -2.43
CA GLY A 479 55.68 2.19 -1.16
C GLY A 479 56.98 1.65 -0.52
N ASN A 480 57.07 1.75 0.80
CA ASN A 480 58.25 1.36 1.58
C ASN A 480 58.05 0.03 2.32
N VAL A 481 56.81 -0.30 2.71
CA VAL A 481 56.51 -1.43 3.58
C VAL A 481 55.21 -2.12 3.18
N ALA A 482 55.22 -3.45 3.26
CA ALA A 482 54.01 -4.26 3.21
C ALA A 482 53.76 -4.92 4.58
N ALA A 483 52.59 -5.52 4.76
CA ALA A 483 52.30 -6.32 5.96
C ALA A 483 52.78 -7.76 5.79
N GLU A 484 53.76 -8.19 6.59
CA GLU A 484 54.18 -9.59 6.67
C GLU A 484 53.41 -10.31 7.78
N ILE A 485 52.68 -11.37 7.44
CA ILE A 485 51.79 -12.14 8.31
C ILE A 485 52.30 -13.57 8.37
N ALA A 486 52.86 -13.98 9.50
CA ALA A 486 53.52 -15.27 9.68
C ALA A 486 52.87 -16.12 10.78
N THR A 487 52.84 -17.43 10.55
CA THR A 487 52.54 -18.40 11.62
C THR A 487 53.73 -18.43 12.57
N VAL A 488 53.47 -18.30 13.88
CA VAL A 488 54.51 -18.23 14.90
C VAL A 488 54.26 -19.19 16.05
N GLY A 489 55.33 -19.68 16.67
CA GLY A 489 55.25 -20.36 17.96
C GLY A 489 55.44 -19.37 19.11
N TYR A 490 54.69 -19.57 20.20
CA TYR A 490 54.77 -18.73 21.40
C TYR A 490 54.42 -19.53 22.67
N GLY A 491 54.60 -18.87 23.82
CA GLY A 491 54.39 -19.42 25.16
C GLY A 491 55.69 -19.89 25.81
N ALA A 492 55.64 -20.20 27.11
CA ALA A 492 56.80 -20.64 27.87
C ALA A 492 57.51 -21.85 27.21
N ASN A 493 58.77 -21.66 26.84
CA ASN A 493 59.63 -22.64 26.18
C ASN A 493 61.09 -22.44 26.64
N ASN A 494 61.95 -23.43 26.41
CA ASN A 494 63.40 -23.36 26.56
C ASN A 494 64.06 -23.81 25.26
N TRP A 495 65.06 -23.06 24.79
CA TRP A 495 65.80 -23.41 23.58
C TRP A 495 67.15 -24.02 23.95
N SER A 496 67.30 -25.32 23.70
CA SER A 496 68.51 -26.08 24.04
C SER A 496 68.83 -27.13 22.97
N ALA A 497 70.03 -27.71 23.06
CA ALA A 497 70.44 -28.82 22.21
C ALA A 497 69.56 -30.09 22.38
N ILE A 498 68.81 -30.20 23.49
CA ILE A 498 68.01 -31.39 23.83
C ILE A 498 66.53 -31.20 23.45
N SER A 499 66.00 -29.99 23.59
CA SER A 499 64.63 -29.65 23.24
C SER A 499 64.51 -28.16 22.95
N HIS A 500 63.67 -27.84 21.98
CA HIS A 500 63.32 -26.49 21.52
C HIS A 500 61.88 -26.49 21.00
N ASN A 501 60.94 -27.12 21.70
CA ASN A 501 59.53 -27.23 21.26
C ASN A 501 58.66 -26.06 21.76
N THR A 502 57.90 -25.41 20.89
CA THR A 502 56.93 -24.37 21.30
C THR A 502 55.69 -24.94 21.99
N LYS A 503 55.15 -24.18 22.97
CA LYS A 503 53.93 -24.52 23.71
C LYS A 503 52.68 -24.34 22.84
N TYR A 504 52.61 -23.24 22.10
CA TYR A 504 51.51 -22.91 21.22
C TYR A 504 52.02 -22.56 19.82
N ARG A 505 51.15 -22.74 18.82
CA ARG A 505 51.35 -22.29 17.44
C ARG A 505 50.13 -21.52 17.02
N GLN A 506 50.33 -20.34 16.46
CA GLN A 506 49.27 -19.42 16.06
C GLN A 506 49.54 -18.95 14.64
N ALA A 507 48.55 -19.11 13.77
CA ALA A 507 48.56 -18.44 12.48
C ALA A 507 48.58 -16.92 12.71
N GLY A 508 49.35 -16.19 11.91
CA GLY A 508 49.31 -14.73 11.89
C GLY A 508 48.00 -14.25 11.28
N TYR A 509 47.49 -13.13 11.76
CA TYR A 509 46.26 -12.51 11.28
C TYR A 509 46.46 -11.01 11.12
N LEU A 510 45.93 -10.48 10.03
CA LEU A 510 45.65 -9.07 9.83
C LEU A 510 44.16 -8.94 9.49
N TYR A 511 43.39 -8.20 10.28
CA TYR A 511 41.94 -8.14 10.12
C TYR A 511 41.37 -6.79 10.52
N LEU A 512 40.15 -6.50 10.02
CA LEU A 512 39.40 -5.33 10.45
C LEU A 512 38.79 -5.50 11.84
N GLY A 513 39.04 -4.56 12.74
CA GLY A 513 38.44 -4.50 14.08
C GLY A 513 39.48 -4.36 15.17
N THR A 514 39.30 -5.07 16.29
CA THR A 514 40.09 -4.87 17.51
C THR A 514 40.48 -6.17 18.22
N PHE A 515 41.51 -6.08 19.05
CA PHE A 515 41.94 -7.13 19.98
C PHE A 515 42.15 -6.52 21.37
N ASN A 516 41.59 -7.14 22.40
CA ASN A 516 41.84 -6.77 23.78
C ASN A 516 42.92 -7.68 24.37
N ARG A 517 44.11 -7.11 24.65
CA ARG A 517 45.26 -7.84 25.20
C ARG A 517 44.98 -8.48 26.56
N ASP A 518 44.17 -7.86 27.41
CA ASP A 518 43.91 -8.32 28.77
C ASP A 518 42.89 -9.46 28.81
N THR A 519 41.77 -9.29 28.09
CA THR A 519 40.68 -10.29 28.06
C THR A 519 40.86 -11.35 26.97
N GLN A 520 41.78 -11.11 26.02
CA GLN A 520 41.98 -11.91 24.80
C GLN A 520 40.74 -11.94 23.88
N GLU A 521 39.79 -11.03 24.10
CA GLU A 521 38.61 -10.87 23.25
C GLU A 521 39.00 -10.21 21.93
N LYS A 522 38.38 -10.67 20.84
CA LYS A 522 38.57 -10.13 19.50
C LYS A 522 37.23 -9.73 18.89
N ASN A 523 37.21 -8.60 18.22
CA ASN A 523 36.13 -8.20 17.32
C ASN A 523 36.71 -8.11 15.91
N MET A 524 36.24 -8.96 14.99
CA MET A 524 36.74 -9.04 13.62
C MET A 524 35.83 -8.31 12.62
N THR A 525 35.10 -7.30 13.08
CA THR A 525 34.27 -6.46 12.22
C THR A 525 34.53 -4.98 12.50
N HIS A 526 34.34 -4.17 11.47
CA HIS A 526 34.30 -2.70 11.56
C HIS A 526 32.98 -2.17 11.00
N THR A 527 32.53 -1.00 11.45
CA THR A 527 31.40 -0.31 10.83
C THR A 527 31.71 0.03 9.37
N PHE A 528 30.78 -0.27 8.47
CA PHE A 528 30.96 -0.09 7.04
C PHE A 528 29.61 -0.08 6.31
N THR A 529 29.31 0.99 5.58
CA THR A 529 27.96 1.24 5.02
C THR A 529 27.88 1.11 3.50
N SER A 530 28.94 0.62 2.87
CA SER A 530 29.06 0.51 1.42
C SER A 530 29.23 -0.94 1.00
N ARG A 531 28.84 -1.28 -0.23
CA ARG A 531 28.90 -2.64 -0.77
C ARG A 531 29.81 -2.73 -2.00
N PRO A 532 31.13 -2.99 -1.81
CA PRO A 532 32.05 -3.19 -2.92
C PRO A 532 31.80 -4.53 -3.60
N ASP A 533 31.97 -4.59 -4.93
CA ASP A 533 31.87 -5.84 -5.68
C ASP A 533 33.15 -6.69 -5.51
N VAL A 534 34.29 -6.03 -5.29
CA VAL A 534 35.61 -6.69 -5.22
C VAL A 534 36.51 -6.07 -4.14
N VAL A 535 37.24 -6.92 -3.43
CA VAL A 535 38.48 -6.54 -2.71
C VAL A 535 39.69 -7.01 -3.51
N GLN A 536 40.55 -6.08 -3.88
CA GLN A 536 41.79 -6.32 -4.61
C GLN A 536 42.98 -6.04 -3.69
N PHE A 537 44.07 -6.81 -3.82
CA PHE A 537 45.33 -6.59 -3.09
C PHE A 537 46.48 -7.29 -3.82
N TYR A 538 47.73 -7.03 -3.44
CA TYR A 538 48.88 -7.78 -3.91
C TYR A 538 49.42 -8.68 -2.80
N TYR A 539 49.88 -9.89 -3.14
CA TYR A 539 50.41 -10.81 -2.15
C TYR A 539 51.60 -11.63 -2.62
N LYS A 540 52.39 -12.08 -1.63
CA LYS A 540 53.33 -13.20 -1.72
C LYS A 540 52.97 -14.24 -0.69
N PHE A 541 53.21 -15.51 -0.99
CA PHE A 541 52.92 -16.60 -0.06
C PHE A 541 54.07 -17.61 -0.02
N TYR A 542 54.60 -17.85 1.17
CA TYR A 542 55.48 -18.97 1.46
C TYR A 542 54.71 -20.02 2.25
N SER A 543 54.62 -21.23 1.68
CA SER A 543 53.96 -22.38 2.29
C SER A 543 54.97 -23.19 3.11
N TYR A 544 54.75 -23.30 4.41
CA TYR A 544 55.45 -24.26 5.25
C TYR A 544 54.64 -25.55 5.36
N ASN A 545 55.30 -26.70 5.25
CA ASN A 545 54.67 -28.03 5.37
C ASN A 545 53.49 -28.27 4.39
N GLY A 546 53.51 -27.62 3.22
CA GLY A 546 52.43 -27.73 2.23
C GLY A 546 51.11 -27.10 2.66
N GLU A 547 51.13 -26.26 3.71
CA GLU A 547 49.94 -25.55 4.16
C GLU A 547 49.47 -24.52 3.14
N THR A 548 48.18 -24.29 3.15
CA THR A 548 47.50 -23.31 2.32
C THR A 548 47.07 -22.12 3.17
N THR A 549 46.66 -21.04 2.53
CA THR A 549 46.06 -19.91 3.24
C THR A 549 44.86 -19.33 2.48
N LYS A 550 44.20 -18.34 3.06
CA LYS A 550 43.13 -17.58 2.42
C LYS A 550 43.06 -16.13 2.90
N ALA A 551 42.42 -15.31 2.07
CA ALA A 551 41.90 -14.01 2.45
C ALA A 551 40.40 -13.99 2.17
N TYR A 552 39.60 -13.34 3.00
CA TYR A 552 38.15 -13.28 2.79
C TYR A 552 37.55 -11.98 3.27
N ALA A 553 36.41 -11.62 2.67
CA ALA A 553 35.61 -10.48 3.05
C ALA A 553 34.16 -10.90 3.29
N LYS A 554 33.53 -10.34 4.33
CA LYS A 554 32.10 -10.51 4.63
C LYS A 554 31.48 -9.16 4.97
N LEU A 555 30.29 -8.93 4.47
CA LEU A 555 29.47 -7.77 4.77
C LEU A 555 28.25 -8.23 5.55
N TYR A 556 27.87 -7.43 6.54
CA TYR A 556 26.76 -7.72 7.44
C TYR A 556 25.74 -6.59 7.45
N ASP A 557 24.47 -6.93 7.62
CA ASP A 557 23.41 -5.97 7.92
C ASP A 557 23.52 -5.42 9.36
N ALA A 558 22.58 -4.55 9.74
CA ALA A 558 22.51 -3.99 11.09
C ALA A 558 22.28 -5.05 12.19
N ASN A 559 21.71 -6.21 11.83
CA ASN A 559 21.39 -7.32 12.72
C ASN A 559 22.50 -8.38 12.78
N ARG A 560 23.65 -8.15 12.12
CA ARG A 560 24.78 -9.10 12.01
C ARG A 560 24.48 -10.34 11.15
N ASN A 561 23.50 -10.29 10.26
CA ASN A 561 23.34 -11.32 9.24
C ASN A 561 24.30 -11.06 8.09
N VAL A 562 24.93 -12.11 7.55
CA VAL A 562 25.78 -12.00 6.36
C VAL A 562 24.92 -11.67 5.15
N ILE A 563 25.23 -10.56 4.48
CA ILE A 563 24.53 -10.11 3.27
C ILE A 563 25.36 -10.29 2.01
N GLY A 564 26.68 -10.36 2.16
CA GLY A 564 27.58 -10.70 1.08
C GLY A 564 28.91 -11.24 1.58
N GLU A 565 29.51 -12.11 0.79
CA GLU A 565 30.77 -12.77 1.14
C GLU A 565 31.60 -13.16 -0.10
N GLY A 566 32.90 -13.26 0.12
CA GLY A 566 33.86 -13.73 -0.87
C GLY A 566 35.13 -14.25 -0.21
N GLU A 567 35.81 -15.17 -0.86
CA GLU A 567 37.07 -15.76 -0.39
C GLU A 567 38.05 -15.98 -1.54
N LEU A 568 39.32 -15.65 -1.32
CA LEU A 568 40.45 -16.09 -2.13
C LEU A 568 41.23 -17.16 -1.37
N LYS A 569 41.20 -18.39 -1.89
CA LYS A 569 42.02 -19.50 -1.40
C LYS A 569 43.37 -19.54 -2.14
N ILE A 570 44.47 -19.52 -1.40
CA ILE A 570 45.84 -19.58 -1.93
C ILE A 570 46.45 -20.94 -1.58
N THR A 571 46.68 -21.76 -2.61
CA THR A 571 47.15 -23.15 -2.46
C THR A 571 48.59 -23.37 -2.91
N GLN A 572 49.18 -22.39 -3.58
CA GLN A 572 50.55 -22.47 -4.12
C GLN A 572 51.39 -21.31 -3.59
N ALA A 573 52.64 -21.61 -3.24
CA ALA A 573 53.61 -20.59 -2.85
C ALA A 573 53.99 -19.73 -4.06
N VAL A 574 54.07 -18.42 -3.84
CA VAL A 574 54.48 -17.41 -4.83
C VAL A 574 55.38 -16.39 -4.15
N ASP A 575 56.61 -16.23 -4.65
CA ASP A 575 57.60 -15.31 -4.08
C ASP A 575 57.76 -14.03 -4.93
N THR A 576 56.80 -13.76 -5.79
CA THR A 576 56.65 -12.50 -6.53
C THR A 576 55.24 -11.99 -6.30
N TYR A 577 55.10 -10.68 -6.09
CA TYR A 577 53.79 -10.09 -5.84
C TYR A 577 52.82 -10.42 -6.96
N THR A 578 51.71 -11.03 -6.57
CA THR A 578 50.63 -11.47 -7.46
C THR A 578 49.34 -10.78 -7.05
N LEU A 579 48.51 -10.44 -8.03
CA LEU A 579 47.20 -9.84 -7.78
C LEU A 579 46.27 -10.86 -7.11
N GLY A 580 45.80 -10.53 -5.91
CA GLY A 580 44.73 -11.20 -5.20
C GLY A 580 43.39 -10.49 -5.43
N VAL A 581 42.34 -11.28 -5.65
CA VAL A 581 40.98 -10.78 -5.91
C VAL A 581 39.98 -11.59 -5.09
N ILE A 582 39.19 -10.91 -4.27
CA ILE A 582 38.03 -11.46 -3.57
C ILE A 582 36.79 -10.87 -4.24
N ASN A 583 36.09 -11.67 -5.04
CA ASN A 583 34.78 -11.29 -5.57
C ASN A 583 33.71 -11.50 -4.50
N ILE A 584 32.90 -10.48 -4.22
CA ILE A 584 31.87 -10.54 -3.18
C ILE A 584 30.51 -10.79 -3.84
N SER A 585 29.84 -11.87 -3.43
CA SER A 585 28.49 -12.19 -3.86
C SER A 585 27.48 -11.71 -2.82
N TYR A 586 26.41 -11.05 -3.26
CA TYR A 586 25.35 -10.53 -2.38
C TYR A 586 24.00 -11.21 -2.68
N PRO A 587 23.74 -12.37 -2.08
CA PRO A 587 22.47 -13.08 -2.28
C PRO A 587 21.29 -12.38 -1.60
N GLN A 588 21.55 -11.53 -0.60
CA GLN A 588 20.53 -10.79 0.14
C GLN A 588 20.47 -9.33 -0.31
N LYS A 589 19.25 -8.82 -0.51
CA LYS A 589 18.99 -7.44 -0.89
C LYS A 589 18.89 -6.54 0.34
N GLU A 590 19.96 -6.45 1.11
CA GLU A 590 20.03 -5.65 2.34
C GLU A 590 21.21 -4.66 2.30
N LYS A 591 21.14 -3.63 3.14
CA LYS A 591 22.21 -2.63 3.27
C LYS A 591 23.33 -3.12 4.19
N ALA A 592 24.57 -2.80 3.85
CA ALA A 592 25.71 -3.06 4.73
C ALA A 592 25.71 -2.11 5.93
N SER A 593 26.07 -2.65 7.09
CA SER A 593 26.37 -1.90 8.31
C SER A 593 27.76 -2.23 8.87
N TYR A 594 28.30 -3.41 8.54
CA TYR A 594 29.62 -3.84 8.99
C TYR A 594 30.37 -4.62 7.93
N MET A 595 31.70 -4.57 7.99
CA MET A 595 32.61 -5.35 7.17
C MET A 595 33.58 -6.16 8.05
N GLU A 596 33.84 -7.39 7.65
CA GLU A 596 34.94 -8.23 8.08
C GLU A 596 35.86 -8.43 6.88
N LEU A 597 37.14 -8.16 7.02
CA LEU A 597 38.17 -8.48 6.03
C LEU A 597 39.35 -9.08 6.79
N VAL A 598 39.82 -10.24 6.34
CA VAL A 598 40.84 -11.02 7.03
C VAL A 598 41.87 -11.56 6.05
N PHE A 599 43.14 -11.39 6.40
CA PHE A 599 44.29 -12.05 5.81
C PHE A 599 44.94 -12.92 6.90
N MET A 600 45.24 -14.17 6.58
CA MET A 600 45.90 -15.09 7.52
C MET A 600 47.13 -15.75 6.90
N SER A 601 48.08 -16.17 7.72
CA SER A 601 49.30 -16.84 7.24
C SER A 601 49.07 -18.30 6.81
N THR A 602 48.03 -18.94 7.34
CA THR A 602 47.62 -20.31 7.03
C THR A 602 46.17 -20.50 7.47
N ASP A 603 45.43 -21.36 6.78
CA ASP A 603 44.07 -21.75 7.18
C ASP A 603 44.00 -23.16 7.77
N ALA A 604 45.16 -23.73 8.12
CA ALA A 604 45.25 -24.97 8.87
C ALA A 604 44.69 -24.81 10.29
N THR A 605 43.87 -25.77 10.73
CA THR A 605 43.31 -25.81 12.10
C THR A 605 44.36 -26.11 13.16
N SER A 606 45.51 -26.66 12.77
CA SER A 606 46.66 -26.95 13.63
C SER A 606 47.94 -26.58 12.88
N PRO A 607 48.33 -25.31 12.91
CA PRO A 607 49.37 -24.80 12.03
C PRO A 607 50.76 -25.29 12.45
N GLY A 608 51.58 -25.63 11.48
CA GLY A 608 52.96 -26.06 11.65
C GLY A 608 53.93 -24.89 11.72
N THR A 609 55.05 -25.09 12.41
CA THR A 609 56.18 -24.17 12.42
C THR A 609 57.49 -24.95 12.32
N LYS A 610 58.52 -24.33 11.74
CA LYS A 610 59.91 -24.78 11.83
C LYS A 610 60.56 -24.09 13.01
N ASP A 611 61.27 -24.83 13.84
CA ASP A 611 62.24 -24.31 14.78
C ASP A 611 63.49 -23.82 14.00
N ILE A 612 63.74 -22.52 14.04
CA ILE A 612 64.86 -21.88 13.34
C ILE A 612 65.78 -21.27 14.38
N GLN A 613 66.93 -21.92 14.58
CA GLN A 613 67.94 -21.49 15.54
C GLN A 613 68.64 -20.21 15.06
N GLY A 614 68.63 -19.18 15.90
CA GLY A 614 69.38 -17.95 15.68
C GLY A 614 70.84 -18.06 16.13
N SER A 615 71.47 -16.92 16.39
CA SER A 615 72.90 -16.84 16.76
C SER A 615 73.16 -16.08 18.07
N LYS A 616 72.15 -15.43 18.65
CA LYS A 616 72.32 -14.49 19.76
C LYS A 616 72.55 -15.22 21.09
N GLY A 617 73.77 -15.10 21.61
CA GLY A 617 74.15 -15.56 22.94
C GLY A 617 74.10 -17.09 23.12
N ALA A 618 74.57 -17.85 22.14
CA ALA A 618 74.62 -19.32 22.10
C ALA A 618 75.04 -20.04 23.42
N LEU A 619 76.00 -19.50 24.19
CA LEU A 619 76.51 -20.12 25.43
C LEU A 619 75.94 -19.53 26.73
N ASN A 620 75.40 -18.31 26.71
CA ASN A 620 74.99 -17.56 27.91
C ASN A 620 73.51 -17.11 27.92
N ALA A 621 72.83 -17.20 26.76
CA ALA A 621 71.49 -16.68 26.52
C ALA A 621 70.62 -17.61 25.63
N GLY A 622 71.05 -18.86 25.44
CA GLY A 622 70.23 -19.92 24.84
C GLY A 622 69.76 -19.68 23.40
N TYR A 623 70.53 -18.95 22.57
CA TYR A 623 70.09 -18.54 21.23
C TYR A 623 68.80 -17.71 21.27
N GLY A 624 68.83 -16.61 22.03
CA GLY A 624 67.65 -15.80 22.39
C GLY A 624 66.85 -15.20 21.24
N ASP A 625 67.44 -15.16 20.04
CA ASP A 625 66.84 -14.73 18.77
C ASP A 625 66.19 -15.87 17.95
N SER A 626 66.27 -17.11 18.42
CA SER A 626 65.63 -18.28 17.79
C SER A 626 64.12 -18.18 17.83
N ARG A 627 63.46 -18.78 16.84
CA ARG A 627 62.01 -18.62 16.63
C ARG A 627 61.39 -19.88 16.07
N HIS A 628 60.09 -20.01 16.28
CA HIS A 628 59.25 -20.95 15.57
C HIS A 628 58.47 -20.20 14.49
N VAL A 629 58.74 -20.47 13.22
CA VAL A 629 58.12 -19.76 12.09
C VAL A 629 57.55 -20.76 11.09
N GLY A 630 56.30 -20.58 10.69
CA GLY A 630 55.60 -21.40 9.70
C GLY A 630 55.40 -20.66 8.39
N SER A 631 54.22 -20.84 7.79
CA SER A 631 53.80 -20.18 6.55
C SER A 631 53.77 -18.65 6.72
N ILE A 632 54.02 -17.93 5.62
CA ILE A 632 54.10 -16.47 5.59
C ILE A 632 53.27 -15.96 4.42
N LEU A 633 52.32 -15.08 4.71
CA LEU A 633 51.59 -14.29 3.73
C LEU A 633 52.06 -12.83 3.85
N THR A 634 52.56 -12.26 2.76
CA THR A 634 52.83 -10.81 2.69
C THR A 634 51.74 -10.17 1.85
N VAL A 635 51.12 -9.10 2.34
CA VAL A 635 49.99 -8.40 1.69
C VAL A 635 50.29 -6.92 1.55
N ASP A 636 49.89 -6.35 0.43
CA ASP A 636 50.06 -4.94 0.10
C ASP A 636 48.89 -4.37 -0.72
N ASP A 637 48.72 -3.04 -0.72
CA ASP A 637 47.80 -2.27 -1.58
C ASP A 637 46.35 -2.80 -1.65
N VAL A 638 45.66 -2.85 -0.52
CA VAL A 638 44.24 -3.24 -0.47
C VAL A 638 43.36 -2.17 -1.11
N LYS A 639 42.47 -2.56 -2.03
CA LYS A 639 41.52 -1.66 -2.70
C LYS A 639 40.13 -2.26 -2.76
N LEU A 640 39.14 -1.48 -2.34
CA LEU A 640 37.73 -1.78 -2.59
C LEU A 640 37.29 -1.21 -3.94
N ILE A 641 36.62 -2.03 -4.76
CA ILE A 641 36.14 -1.67 -6.11
C ILE A 641 34.62 -1.73 -6.15
N TYR A 642 34.01 -0.74 -6.79
CA TYR A 642 32.55 -0.52 -6.87
C TYR A 642 32.12 -0.33 -8.32
N GLU A 643 31.10 -1.06 -8.77
CA GLU A 643 30.53 -1.02 -10.13
C GLU A 643 29.00 -0.91 -10.17
#